data_AF-A0A552LSE3-F1
#
_entry.id   AF-A0A552LSE3-F1
#
_cell.length_a   1.000
_cell.length_b   1.000
_cell.length_c   1.000
_cell.angle_alpha   90.00
_cell.angle_beta   90.00
_cell.angle_gamma   90.00
#
_symmetry.space_group_name_H-M   'P 1'
#
loop_
_entity.id
_entity.type
_entity.pdbx_description
1 polymer ?
#
loop_
_entity_poly.entity_id
_entity_poly.type
_entity_poly.pdbx_seq_one_letter_code
_entity_poly.pdbx_strand_id
1 'polypeptide(L)'
;MSTPFLVKDIFPGLSGSSPYNLTVVGNTLFFRANDGVNGTELWKSDGTAAGTVLVKDIRPGSGGSDPSNLRAVGNTLFFRAFDDVNGTELWKSDGTAAGTVLVKDIRPGSSSSNLENLTVVGKTLFFRADDGLNGQELWKSDGTAAGTVLVKDIRLGSGGSSPYYLTAVGNTLFFRANDGFNGQELWKSDGTAAGTVLVKDIRPGSGGSDPGFLTAVGNTLFFRSLDGVNGQELWKSDGTAAGTVLVKDIRPGSGGSYPRYLTAAGNTLFFRANDGVNGYELWKSDGTAAGTVLVKDIRPGSGGSNLRNLTAVGNTLYFTADDGVNGEELWKSDGTAAGTVLVKDIRPGSGGSNPQNLRVVGSTLYFTADDGVNGRELWAVSTPAIPTLAIAATSASQTEGNSGSKAFTFTVTRAVNTTGTNNVNWAVTGTGTNPANATDFVGGVLPSGVVSFATGETSKVITVNVLGDTTVELNENFTVTLSNATNGATITTATATGTINNDDFISTSGSDTLVGTSGADAMTGLAGNDTYTVNDAGDLVIEALNEGTDTVQASISYTLTDNVENLLLTGTGNLNGTGNGLNNQITGNGGNNSLNGAAGIDTLTGGTGTDIFIFQFGQSTAAALDRVTDFAIGTDKIDLLSQAGAAINAPLAFTRAADSTTTNINTIVTNVFTDANGATAGNQALGTNSAVLVRVANTTTTYL
;
A
#
# COMPACT_ATOMS: atom_id res chain seq x y z
N MET A 1 23.31 22.56 16.90
CA MET A 1 23.59 21.10 16.96
C MET A 1 23.76 20.73 18.40
N SER A 2 23.12 19.67 18.88
CA SER A 2 23.39 19.11 20.20
C SER A 2 24.81 18.54 20.23
N THR A 3 25.51 18.74 21.35
CA THR A 3 26.79 18.07 21.61
C THR A 3 26.57 16.56 21.66
N PRO A 4 27.44 15.74 21.05
CA PRO A 4 27.45 14.30 21.29
C PRO A 4 27.55 14.03 22.79
N PHE A 5 26.69 13.15 23.30
CA PHE A 5 26.64 12.79 24.71
C PHE A 5 26.67 11.27 24.85
N LEU A 6 27.26 10.79 25.95
CA LEU A 6 27.20 9.38 26.30
C LEU A 6 25.76 9.03 26.66
N VAL A 7 25.11 8.19 25.83
CA VAL A 7 23.72 7.76 26.08
C VAL A 7 23.64 7.01 27.40
N LYS A 8 24.55 6.06 27.67
CA LYS A 8 24.70 5.39 28.96
C LYS A 8 26.10 4.76 29.08
N ASP A 9 26.70 4.86 30.26
CA ASP A 9 27.81 3.99 30.64
C ASP A 9 27.22 2.65 31.12
N ILE A 10 27.32 1.61 30.29
CA ILE A 10 26.74 0.30 30.56
C ILE A 10 27.70 -0.58 31.39
N PHE A 11 29.01 -0.43 31.19
CA PHE A 11 30.04 -1.11 31.98
C PHE A 11 31.09 -0.08 32.44
N PRO A 12 30.88 0.54 33.62
CA PRO A 12 31.78 1.56 34.12
C PRO A 12 33.20 1.05 34.34
N GLY A 13 34.16 1.68 33.67
CA GLY A 13 35.58 1.34 33.76
C GLY A 13 36.27 1.24 32.40
N LEU A 14 37.53 0.81 32.41
CA LEU A 14 38.38 0.79 31.20
C LEU A 14 38.03 -0.32 30.20
N SER A 15 37.23 -1.31 30.59
CA SER A 15 36.87 -2.45 29.73
C SER A 15 35.79 -2.11 28.70
N GLY A 16 34.86 -1.21 29.03
CA GLY A 16 33.75 -0.78 28.19
C GLY A 16 32.72 -1.87 27.87
N SER A 17 31.54 -1.45 27.41
CA SER A 17 30.40 -2.36 27.17
C SER A 17 30.36 -2.99 25.77
N SER A 18 31.29 -2.62 24.89
CA SER A 18 31.41 -3.10 23.50
C SER A 18 30.09 -3.24 22.70
N PRO A 19 29.24 -2.19 22.57
CA PRO A 19 27.99 -2.26 21.80
C PRO A 19 28.22 -2.71 20.35
N TYR A 20 27.51 -3.74 19.90
CA TYR A 20 27.66 -4.27 18.52
C TYR A 20 26.34 -4.79 17.93
N ASN A 21 26.31 -5.04 16.61
CA ASN A 21 25.12 -5.47 15.84
C ASN A 21 23.91 -4.50 15.92
N LEU A 22 24.17 -3.19 15.96
CA LEU A 22 23.16 -2.13 16.04
C LEU A 22 22.06 -2.29 14.97
N THR A 23 20.83 -2.54 15.41
CA THR A 23 19.65 -2.83 14.60
C THR A 23 18.45 -2.08 15.12
N VAL A 24 17.70 -1.39 14.26
CA VAL A 24 16.52 -0.61 14.66
C VAL A 24 15.25 -1.43 14.43
N VAL A 25 14.34 -1.42 15.40
CA VAL A 25 12.97 -1.98 15.29
C VAL A 25 11.99 -0.91 15.78
N GLY A 26 11.14 -0.42 14.89
CA GLY A 26 10.33 0.78 15.15
C GLY A 26 11.23 1.97 15.51
N ASN A 27 11.00 2.56 16.69
CA ASN A 27 11.82 3.66 17.24
C ASN A 27 12.89 3.19 18.24
N THR A 28 13.09 1.88 18.41
CA THR A 28 14.02 1.31 19.41
C THR A 28 15.28 0.79 18.74
N LEU A 29 16.45 1.20 19.24
CA LEU A 29 17.75 0.65 18.85
C LEU A 29 18.07 -0.57 19.69
N PHE A 30 18.34 -1.71 19.06
CA PHE A 30 18.82 -2.94 19.67
C PHE A 30 20.28 -3.19 19.34
N PHE A 31 21.03 -3.75 20.28
CA PHE A 31 22.44 -4.10 20.14
C PHE A 31 22.81 -5.14 21.20
N ARG A 32 23.94 -5.84 21.01
CA ARG A 32 24.54 -6.61 22.12
C ARG A 32 25.48 -5.72 22.92
N ALA A 33 25.53 -5.86 24.23
CA ALA A 33 26.51 -5.18 25.08
C ALA A 33 26.78 -5.97 26.37
N ASN A 34 27.94 -5.72 26.97
CA ASN A 34 28.38 -6.31 28.23
C ASN A 34 28.32 -5.26 29.35
N ASP A 35 27.87 -5.61 30.55
CA ASP A 35 27.78 -4.73 31.73
C ASP A 35 28.75 -5.10 32.87
N GLY A 36 29.59 -6.12 32.66
CA GLY A 36 30.50 -6.68 33.66
C GLY A 36 29.84 -7.64 34.67
N VAL A 37 28.52 -7.83 34.61
CA VAL A 37 27.75 -8.67 35.55
C VAL A 37 27.10 -9.84 34.84
N ASN A 38 26.37 -9.57 33.75
CA ASN A 38 25.57 -10.53 32.99
C ASN A 38 26.27 -11.02 31.70
N GLY A 39 27.54 -10.64 31.50
CA GLY A 39 28.25 -10.91 30.25
C GLY A 39 27.67 -10.15 29.07
N THR A 40 27.96 -10.60 27.84
CA THR A 40 27.46 -9.97 26.60
C THR A 40 26.01 -10.40 26.32
N GLU A 41 25.07 -9.49 26.47
CA GLU A 41 23.63 -9.76 26.41
C GLU A 41 22.89 -8.82 25.45
N LEU A 42 21.57 -8.98 25.29
CA LEU A 42 20.74 -8.13 24.43
C LEU A 42 20.32 -6.85 25.16
N TRP A 43 20.66 -5.71 24.57
CA TRP A 43 20.32 -4.38 25.07
C TRP A 43 19.43 -3.63 24.07
N LYS A 44 18.64 -2.69 24.61
CA LYS A 44 17.88 -1.72 23.83
C LYS A 44 18.16 -0.29 24.29
N SER A 45 17.83 0.68 23.45
CA SER A 45 17.87 2.12 23.74
C SER A 45 16.82 2.89 22.95
N ASP A 46 16.25 3.91 23.57
CA ASP A 46 15.44 4.98 22.95
C ASP A 46 16.26 6.26 22.67
N GLY A 47 17.58 6.22 22.87
CA GLY A 47 18.47 7.36 22.82
C GLY A 47 18.71 8.06 24.17
N THR A 48 18.10 7.59 25.26
CA THR A 48 18.28 8.14 26.62
C THR A 48 18.98 7.15 27.57
N ALA A 49 19.59 7.66 28.65
CA ALA A 49 20.18 6.82 29.70
C ALA A 49 19.16 5.93 30.42
N ALA A 50 17.92 6.41 30.55
CA ALA A 50 16.84 5.71 31.23
C ALA A 50 16.27 4.58 30.36
N GLY A 51 16.03 4.83 29.07
CA GLY A 51 15.57 3.81 28.12
C GLY A 51 16.66 2.89 27.60
N THR A 52 17.94 3.15 27.91
CA THR A 52 19.05 2.23 27.62
C THR A 52 19.16 1.14 28.68
N VAL A 53 18.60 -0.03 28.39
CA VAL A 53 18.44 -1.12 29.36
C VAL A 53 18.76 -2.47 28.77
N LEU A 54 19.23 -3.38 29.63
CA LEU A 54 19.25 -4.81 29.37
C LEU A 54 17.82 -5.25 29.03
N VAL A 55 17.63 -5.91 27.88
CA VAL A 55 16.34 -6.44 27.48
C VAL A 55 16.05 -7.72 28.25
N LYS A 56 17.04 -8.61 28.30
CA LYS A 56 17.02 -9.86 29.04
C LYS A 56 18.45 -10.33 29.29
N ASP A 57 18.71 -10.81 30.49
CA ASP A 57 19.82 -11.71 30.78
C ASP A 57 19.43 -13.11 30.25
N ILE A 58 19.86 -13.44 29.03
CA ILE A 58 19.49 -14.70 28.38
C ILE A 58 20.27 -15.86 29.00
N ARG A 59 21.53 -15.63 29.37
CA ARG A 59 22.39 -16.65 30.00
C ARG A 59 22.92 -16.16 31.37
N PRO A 60 22.19 -16.43 32.46
CA PRO A 60 22.48 -15.90 33.78
C PRO A 60 23.92 -16.05 34.27
N GLY A 61 24.52 -14.92 34.65
CA GLY A 61 25.88 -14.80 35.16
C GLY A 61 26.85 -14.19 34.15
N SER A 62 28.15 -14.21 34.46
CA SER A 62 29.17 -13.47 33.69
C SER A 62 29.50 -14.05 32.31
N GLY A 63 28.85 -15.14 31.91
CA GLY A 63 29.16 -15.86 30.67
C GLY A 63 28.60 -15.21 29.41
N GLY A 64 27.42 -14.57 29.48
CA GLY A 64 26.73 -13.96 28.35
C GLY A 64 26.24 -14.93 27.26
N SER A 65 25.23 -14.47 26.51
CA SER A 65 24.58 -15.18 25.40
C SER A 65 25.10 -14.78 24.00
N ASP A 66 25.96 -13.77 23.90
CA ASP A 66 26.55 -13.23 22.67
C ASP A 66 25.56 -12.96 21.50
N PRO A 67 24.46 -12.20 21.70
CA PRO A 67 23.44 -11.98 20.67
C PRO A 67 23.99 -11.49 19.33
N SER A 68 23.73 -12.22 18.25
CA SER A 68 24.35 -11.96 16.95
C SER A 68 23.42 -12.16 15.76
N ASN A 69 23.82 -11.63 14.60
CA ASN A 69 23.02 -11.59 13.37
C ASN A 69 21.65 -10.88 13.52
N LEU A 70 21.57 -9.86 14.38
CA LEU A 70 20.34 -9.10 14.66
C LEU A 70 19.65 -8.62 13.37
N ARG A 71 18.36 -8.93 13.23
CA ARG A 71 17.54 -8.64 12.05
C ARG A 71 16.12 -8.27 12.45
N ALA A 72 15.65 -7.11 11.99
CA ALA A 72 14.26 -6.70 12.14
C ALA A 72 13.34 -7.44 11.16
N VAL A 73 12.18 -7.90 11.64
CA VAL A 73 11.06 -8.43 10.85
C VAL A 73 9.77 -7.80 11.39
N GLY A 74 9.27 -6.76 10.70
CA GLY A 74 8.22 -5.91 11.24
C GLY A 74 8.64 -5.30 12.59
N ASN A 75 7.83 -5.53 13.64
CA ASN A 75 8.09 -5.06 15.00
C ASN A 75 8.84 -6.08 15.88
N THR A 76 9.36 -7.18 15.31
CA THR A 76 10.09 -8.21 16.04
C THR A 76 11.56 -8.20 15.66
N LEU A 77 12.45 -8.21 16.65
CA LEU A 77 13.87 -8.49 16.45
C LEU A 77 14.09 -9.99 16.45
N PHE A 78 14.83 -10.50 15.46
CA PHE A 78 15.36 -11.86 15.44
C PHE A 78 16.88 -11.84 15.52
N PHE A 79 17.45 -12.83 16.18
CA PHE A 79 18.90 -12.95 16.40
C PHE A 79 19.24 -14.39 16.80
N ARG A 80 20.52 -14.74 16.81
CA ARG A 80 20.99 -15.95 17.50
C ARG A 80 21.57 -15.59 18.86
N ALA A 81 21.38 -16.44 19.86
CA ALA A 81 21.96 -16.29 21.19
C ALA A 81 22.16 -17.64 21.86
N PHE A 82 23.18 -17.75 22.71
CA PHE A 82 23.55 -18.93 23.46
C PHE A 82 22.85 -19.00 24.82
N ASP A 83 22.33 -20.16 25.19
CA ASP A 83 22.09 -20.53 26.60
C ASP A 83 22.69 -21.91 26.93
N ASP A 84 22.89 -22.21 28.22
CA ASP A 84 23.53 -23.46 28.66
C ASP A 84 22.69 -24.74 28.46
N VAL A 85 21.42 -24.62 28.07
CA VAL A 85 20.46 -25.72 27.89
C VAL A 85 20.31 -26.08 26.40
N ASN A 86 20.21 -25.09 25.53
CA ASN A 86 19.88 -25.21 24.10
C ASN A 86 21.07 -24.82 23.18
N GLY A 87 22.16 -24.27 23.71
CA GLY A 87 23.26 -23.74 22.89
C GLY A 87 22.86 -22.47 22.12
N THR A 88 23.54 -22.19 21.00
CA THR A 88 23.29 -21.01 20.16
C THR A 88 22.20 -21.26 19.13
N GLU A 89 21.00 -20.75 19.40
CA GLU A 89 19.77 -21.04 18.66
C GLU A 89 19.07 -19.78 18.15
N LEU A 90 17.91 -19.92 17.48
CA LEU A 90 17.10 -18.78 17.03
C LEU A 90 16.29 -18.17 18.18
N TRP A 91 16.51 -16.89 18.45
CA TRP A 91 15.78 -16.09 19.42
C TRP A 91 15.00 -14.95 18.76
N LYS A 92 13.96 -14.49 19.45
CA LYS A 92 13.23 -13.27 19.11
C LYS A 92 13.08 -12.35 20.31
N SER A 93 12.80 -11.07 20.05
CA SER A 93 12.47 -10.06 21.06
C SER A 93 11.48 -9.03 20.52
N ASP A 94 10.55 -8.59 21.38
CA ASP A 94 9.69 -7.41 21.20
C ASP A 94 10.24 -6.17 21.93
N GLY A 95 11.43 -6.27 22.55
CA GLY A 95 12.00 -5.25 23.43
C GLY A 95 11.68 -5.41 24.91
N THR A 96 11.02 -6.50 25.33
CA THR A 96 10.78 -6.82 26.74
C THR A 96 11.47 -8.12 27.16
N ALA A 97 11.75 -8.28 28.45
CA ALA A 97 12.30 -9.53 28.99
C ALA A 97 11.36 -10.73 28.76
N ALA A 98 10.04 -10.49 28.82
CA ALA A 98 9.01 -11.51 28.64
C ALA A 98 8.87 -11.95 27.17
N GLY A 99 8.86 -11.00 26.23
CA GLY A 99 8.83 -11.30 24.79
C GLY A 99 10.19 -11.67 24.19
N THR A 100 11.27 -11.63 24.98
CA THR A 100 12.59 -12.15 24.59
C THR A 100 12.68 -13.64 24.89
N VAL A 101 12.46 -14.46 23.86
CA VAL A 101 12.30 -15.90 23.99
C VAL A 101 13.03 -16.65 22.87
N LEU A 102 13.46 -17.87 23.20
CA LEU A 102 13.86 -18.87 22.24
C LEU A 102 12.68 -19.12 21.29
N VAL A 103 12.91 -19.01 19.98
CA VAL A 103 11.90 -19.32 18.97
C VAL A 103 11.76 -20.83 18.82
N LYS A 104 12.91 -21.51 18.73
CA LYS A 104 13.01 -22.97 18.65
C LYS A 104 14.43 -23.39 19.02
N ASP A 105 14.53 -24.44 19.84
CA ASP A 105 15.72 -25.28 19.90
C ASP A 105 15.75 -26.11 18.60
N ILE A 106 16.55 -25.67 17.61
CA ILE A 106 16.61 -26.34 16.30
C ILE A 106 17.44 -27.62 16.40
N ARG A 107 18.43 -27.66 17.30
CA ARG A 107 19.33 -28.79 17.51
C ARG A 107 19.24 -29.28 18.97
N PRO A 108 18.31 -30.20 19.27
CA PRO A 108 17.92 -30.55 20.63
C PRO A 108 19.03 -30.67 21.67
N GLY A 109 18.95 -29.85 22.72
CA GLY A 109 19.89 -29.82 23.84
C GLY A 109 21.05 -28.84 23.63
N SER A 110 22.14 -28.96 24.40
CA SER A 110 23.18 -27.90 24.50
C SER A 110 24.10 -27.75 23.26
N SER A 111 23.74 -28.35 22.13
CA SER A 111 24.50 -28.29 20.88
C SER A 111 23.94 -27.22 19.96
N SER A 112 24.77 -26.32 19.44
CA SER A 112 24.29 -25.22 18.60
C SER A 112 23.95 -25.64 17.16
N SER A 113 22.89 -25.06 16.61
CA SER A 113 22.44 -25.22 15.21
C SER A 113 23.24 -24.41 14.19
N ASN A 114 24.31 -23.71 14.62
CA ASN A 114 25.22 -22.93 13.76
C ASN A 114 24.50 -21.89 12.88
N LEU A 115 23.49 -21.22 13.44
CA LEU A 115 22.60 -20.33 12.70
C LEU A 115 23.31 -19.14 12.06
N GLU A 116 23.11 -18.93 10.76
CA GLU A 116 23.74 -17.85 9.97
C GLU A 116 22.86 -17.30 8.83
N ASN A 117 23.23 -16.09 8.34
CA ASN A 117 22.62 -15.39 7.20
C ASN A 117 21.11 -15.11 7.36
N LEU A 118 20.70 -14.47 8.47
CA LEU A 118 19.31 -14.06 8.71
C LEU A 118 18.83 -13.02 7.66
N THR A 119 18.03 -13.51 6.71
CA THR A 119 17.53 -12.79 5.54
C THR A 119 16.00 -12.82 5.52
N VAL A 120 15.37 -11.70 5.14
CA VAL A 120 13.92 -11.55 5.18
C VAL A 120 13.37 -11.51 3.76
N VAL A 121 12.32 -12.29 3.51
CA VAL A 121 11.54 -12.26 2.26
C VAL A 121 10.07 -12.13 2.65
N GLY A 122 9.45 -11.00 2.29
CA GLY A 122 8.12 -10.65 2.79
C GLY A 122 8.08 -10.59 4.32
N LYS A 123 7.27 -11.46 4.94
CA LYS A 123 7.15 -11.62 6.40
C LYS A 123 7.95 -12.81 6.96
N THR A 124 8.60 -13.60 6.10
CA THR A 124 9.29 -14.84 6.49
C THR A 124 10.78 -14.59 6.65
N LEU A 125 11.34 -15.11 7.74
CA LEU A 125 12.76 -15.10 8.02
C LEU A 125 13.40 -16.40 7.50
N PHE A 126 14.46 -16.28 6.73
CA PHE A 126 15.25 -17.39 6.17
C PHE A 126 16.68 -17.36 6.69
N PHE A 127 17.26 -18.53 6.90
CA PHE A 127 18.61 -18.70 7.44
C PHE A 127 19.13 -20.11 7.17
N ARG A 128 20.44 -20.32 7.35
CA ARG A 128 21.06 -21.65 7.44
C ARG A 128 21.02 -22.12 8.89
N ALA A 129 20.65 -23.37 9.13
CA ALA A 129 20.76 -24.04 10.44
C ALA A 129 20.96 -25.55 10.29
N ASP A 130 21.42 -26.19 11.36
CA ASP A 130 21.71 -27.62 11.51
C ASP A 130 20.89 -28.19 12.68
N ASP A 131 20.07 -29.21 12.43
CA ASP A 131 19.29 -29.91 13.48
C ASP A 131 20.01 -31.14 14.06
N GLY A 132 21.24 -31.41 13.61
CA GLY A 132 22.01 -32.60 13.96
C GLY A 132 21.62 -33.88 13.20
N LEU A 133 20.63 -33.82 12.30
CA LEU A 133 20.16 -34.95 11.49
C LEU A 133 20.46 -34.74 9.99
N ASN A 134 20.06 -33.58 9.46
CA ASN A 134 20.15 -33.21 8.04
C ASN A 134 21.39 -32.36 7.74
N GLY A 135 22.20 -32.05 8.75
CA GLY A 135 23.31 -31.10 8.64
C GLY A 135 22.80 -29.68 8.34
N GLN A 136 23.70 -28.84 7.82
CA GLN A 136 23.41 -27.43 7.57
C GLN A 136 22.57 -27.24 6.30
N GLU A 137 21.30 -26.90 6.47
CA GLU A 137 20.29 -26.79 5.42
C GLU A 137 19.55 -25.44 5.45
N LEU A 138 18.60 -25.24 4.54
CA LEU A 138 17.79 -24.01 4.47
C LEU A 138 16.60 -24.10 5.41
N TRP A 139 16.52 -23.17 6.36
CA TRP A 139 15.43 -23.07 7.32
C TRP A 139 14.65 -21.77 7.13
N LYS A 140 13.39 -21.79 7.56
CA LYS A 140 12.52 -20.61 7.65
C LYS A 140 11.88 -20.49 9.03
N SER A 141 11.43 -19.30 9.37
CA SER A 141 10.62 -19.00 10.56
C SER A 141 9.59 -17.92 10.29
N ASP A 142 8.42 -18.05 10.93
CA ASP A 142 7.39 -17.02 11.09
C ASP A 142 7.44 -16.32 12.47
N GLY A 143 8.41 -16.70 13.32
CA GLY A 143 8.48 -16.27 14.72
C GLY A 143 7.89 -17.23 15.74
N THR A 144 7.41 -18.41 15.34
CA THR A 144 6.91 -19.45 16.24
C THR A 144 7.76 -20.72 16.16
N ALA A 145 7.74 -21.55 17.21
CA ALA A 145 8.42 -22.86 17.19
C ALA A 145 7.86 -23.79 16.10
N ALA A 146 6.55 -23.72 15.84
CA ALA A 146 5.85 -24.55 14.86
C ALA A 146 6.15 -24.13 13.42
N GLY A 147 6.18 -22.82 13.13
CA GLY A 147 6.56 -22.27 11.82
C GLY A 147 8.07 -22.18 11.59
N THR A 148 8.90 -22.51 12.60
CA THR A 148 10.35 -22.63 12.44
C THR A 148 10.71 -24.04 11.96
N VAL A 149 10.89 -24.18 10.65
CA VAL A 149 11.00 -25.47 9.97
C VAL A 149 12.09 -25.47 8.92
N LEU A 150 12.65 -26.66 8.70
CA LEU A 150 13.44 -27.01 7.52
C LEU A 150 12.59 -26.75 6.28
N VAL A 151 13.09 -25.95 5.33
CA VAL A 151 12.40 -25.69 4.07
C VAL A 151 12.53 -26.89 3.14
N LYS A 152 13.74 -27.46 3.08
CA LYS A 152 14.10 -28.65 2.31
C LYS A 152 15.41 -29.21 2.84
N ASP A 153 15.47 -30.53 3.02
CA ASP A 153 16.74 -31.26 3.02
C ASP A 153 17.23 -31.31 1.56
N ILE A 154 18.14 -30.40 1.18
CA ILE A 154 18.68 -30.34 -0.19
C ILE A 154 19.71 -31.44 -0.40
N ARG A 155 20.46 -31.84 0.64
CA ARG A 155 21.46 -32.90 0.56
C ARG A 155 21.28 -33.94 1.66
N LEU A 156 20.52 -34.97 1.30
CA LEU A 156 20.12 -36.08 2.16
C LEU A 156 21.22 -36.58 3.11
N GLY A 157 20.91 -36.55 4.41
CA GLY A 157 21.75 -37.03 5.49
C GLY A 157 22.65 -35.96 6.11
N SER A 158 23.52 -36.35 7.05
CA SER A 158 24.27 -35.43 7.92
C SER A 158 25.33 -34.54 7.24
N GLY A 159 25.43 -34.59 5.91
CA GLY A 159 26.40 -33.79 5.14
C GLY A 159 25.99 -32.33 4.95
N GLY A 160 24.68 -32.07 4.82
CA GLY A 160 24.09 -30.75 4.57
C GLY A 160 24.51 -30.07 3.26
N SER A 161 23.63 -29.22 2.74
CA SER A 161 23.84 -28.46 1.51
C SER A 161 24.62 -27.14 1.71
N SER A 162 24.79 -26.74 2.98
CA SER A 162 25.47 -25.52 3.42
C SER A 162 25.01 -24.22 2.73
N PRO A 163 23.71 -23.83 2.82
CA PRO A 163 23.20 -22.61 2.19
C PRO A 163 23.97 -21.36 2.62
N TYR A 164 24.38 -20.54 1.64
CA TYR A 164 25.11 -19.30 1.93
C TYR A 164 24.78 -18.19 0.95
N TYR A 165 25.14 -16.95 1.32
CA TYR A 165 24.83 -15.73 0.55
C TYR A 165 23.32 -15.52 0.30
N LEU A 166 22.48 -15.88 1.29
CA LEU A 166 21.02 -15.73 1.24
C LEU A 166 20.62 -14.29 0.91
N THR A 167 20.05 -14.10 -0.28
CA THR A 167 19.75 -12.80 -0.88
C THR A 167 18.31 -12.78 -1.39
N ALA A 168 17.53 -11.79 -0.96
CA ALA A 168 16.15 -11.60 -1.43
C ALA A 168 16.14 -10.85 -2.78
N VAL A 169 15.37 -11.34 -3.75
CA VAL A 169 15.04 -10.63 -4.99
C VAL A 169 13.53 -10.72 -5.18
N GLY A 170 12.83 -9.61 -4.93
CA GLY A 170 11.37 -9.62 -4.79
C GLY A 170 10.93 -10.62 -3.71
N ASN A 171 10.02 -11.53 -4.08
CA ASN A 171 9.52 -12.60 -3.20
C ASN A 171 10.32 -13.92 -3.29
N THR A 172 11.46 -13.94 -3.99
CA THR A 172 12.29 -15.15 -4.13
C THR A 172 13.58 -15.01 -3.30
N LEU A 173 13.91 -16.03 -2.53
CA LEU A 173 15.22 -16.17 -1.91
C LEU A 173 16.20 -16.83 -2.88
N PHE A 174 17.38 -16.27 -3.07
CA PHE A 174 18.50 -16.88 -3.79
C PHE A 174 19.67 -17.18 -2.85
N PHE A 175 20.37 -18.28 -3.08
CA PHE A 175 21.48 -18.72 -2.24
C PHE A 175 22.37 -19.72 -3.00
N ARG A 176 23.60 -19.93 -2.52
CA ARG A 176 24.46 -21.05 -2.93
C ARG A 176 24.15 -22.27 -2.08
N ALA A 177 23.98 -23.45 -2.67
CA ALA A 177 23.86 -24.73 -1.96
C ALA A 177 24.40 -25.91 -2.79
N ASN A 178 24.64 -27.05 -2.14
CA ASN A 178 25.17 -28.27 -2.76
C ASN A 178 24.30 -29.49 -2.43
N ASP A 179 23.68 -30.11 -3.44
CA ASP A 179 22.84 -31.31 -3.30
C ASP A 179 23.61 -32.64 -3.21
N GLY A 180 24.95 -32.59 -3.26
CA GLY A 180 25.83 -33.75 -3.27
C GLY A 180 26.11 -34.33 -4.66
N PHE A 181 25.45 -33.84 -5.71
CA PHE A 181 25.59 -34.31 -7.09
C PHE A 181 26.20 -33.25 -8.01
N ASN A 182 25.67 -32.03 -7.97
CA ASN A 182 26.04 -30.91 -8.85
C ASN A 182 27.08 -29.97 -8.21
N GLY A 183 27.56 -30.27 -6.99
CA GLY A 183 28.45 -29.39 -6.26
C GLY A 183 27.75 -28.11 -5.79
N GLN A 184 28.53 -27.08 -5.44
CA GLN A 184 27.97 -25.80 -4.98
C GLN A 184 27.47 -24.95 -6.17
N GLU A 185 26.15 -24.84 -6.29
CA GLU A 185 25.46 -24.17 -7.41
C GLU A 185 24.47 -23.10 -6.94
N LEU A 186 23.79 -22.42 -7.87
CA LEU A 186 22.80 -21.38 -7.56
C LEU A 186 21.42 -22.02 -7.34
N TRP A 187 20.86 -21.79 -6.16
CA TRP A 187 19.53 -22.25 -5.76
C TRP A 187 18.60 -21.08 -5.50
N LYS A 188 17.30 -21.36 -5.62
CA LYS A 188 16.23 -20.43 -5.22
C LYS A 188 15.21 -21.12 -4.33
N SER A 189 14.43 -20.34 -3.59
CA SER A 189 13.30 -20.80 -2.78
C SER A 189 12.19 -19.75 -2.73
N ASP A 190 10.94 -20.23 -2.73
CA ASP A 190 9.72 -19.48 -2.38
C ASP A 190 9.28 -19.71 -0.91
N GLY A 191 10.06 -20.47 -0.14
CA GLY A 191 9.70 -20.93 1.20
C GLY A 191 9.04 -22.29 1.28
N THR A 192 8.92 -23.03 0.17
CA THR A 192 8.39 -24.40 0.14
C THR A 192 9.46 -25.41 -0.32
N ALA A 193 9.32 -26.69 0.05
CA ALA A 193 10.20 -27.75 -0.44
C ALA A 193 10.13 -27.95 -1.96
N ALA A 194 8.97 -27.65 -2.56
CA ALA A 194 8.72 -27.78 -4.00
C ALA A 194 9.36 -26.63 -4.79
N GLY A 195 9.20 -25.39 -4.34
CA GLY A 195 9.82 -24.21 -4.95
C GLY A 195 11.30 -24.01 -4.57
N THR A 196 11.84 -24.81 -3.66
CA THR A 196 13.27 -24.85 -3.35
C THR A 196 14.02 -25.73 -4.36
N VAL A 197 14.59 -25.08 -5.37
CA VAL A 197 15.15 -25.75 -6.56
C VAL A 197 16.48 -25.16 -7.00
N LEU A 198 17.30 -26.00 -7.62
CA LEU A 198 18.45 -25.59 -8.42
C LEU A 198 17.98 -24.65 -9.54
N VAL A 199 18.56 -23.46 -9.63
CA VAL A 199 18.25 -22.49 -10.70
C VAL A 199 18.92 -22.93 -11.99
N LYS A 200 20.19 -23.33 -11.89
CA LYS A 200 21.02 -23.82 -12.98
C LYS A 200 22.20 -24.59 -12.40
N ASP A 201 22.50 -25.75 -12.98
CA ASP A 201 23.82 -26.35 -12.91
C ASP A 201 24.74 -25.55 -13.85
N ILE A 202 25.47 -24.57 -13.30
CA ILE A 202 26.33 -23.68 -14.09
C ILE A 202 27.60 -24.42 -14.51
N ARG A 203 28.09 -25.35 -13.68
CA ARG A 203 29.28 -26.15 -13.97
C ARG A 203 29.02 -27.65 -13.76
N PRO A 204 28.58 -28.35 -14.82
CA PRO A 204 28.18 -29.75 -14.72
C PRO A 204 29.15 -30.70 -14.02
N GLY A 205 28.59 -31.44 -13.06
CA GLY A 205 29.27 -32.44 -12.24
C GLY A 205 29.62 -31.96 -10.83
N SER A 206 30.29 -32.81 -10.05
CA SER A 206 30.50 -32.60 -8.61
C SER A 206 31.43 -31.44 -8.22
N GLY A 207 32.01 -30.73 -9.20
CA GLY A 207 32.94 -29.63 -8.96
C GLY A 207 32.28 -28.32 -8.52
N GLY A 208 31.03 -28.07 -8.94
CA GLY A 208 30.27 -26.85 -8.66
C GLY A 208 30.87 -25.55 -9.21
N SER A 209 30.01 -24.53 -9.28
CA SER A 209 30.29 -23.20 -9.83
C SER A 209 30.67 -22.13 -8.79
N ASP A 210 30.58 -22.44 -7.49
CA ASP A 210 30.81 -21.53 -6.35
C ASP A 210 30.14 -20.12 -6.48
N PRO A 211 28.79 -20.04 -6.56
CA PRO A 211 28.09 -18.75 -6.56
C PRO A 211 28.35 -17.94 -5.30
N GLY A 212 28.96 -16.77 -5.45
CA GLY A 212 29.35 -15.92 -4.32
C GLY A 212 29.02 -14.45 -4.52
N PHE A 213 28.96 -13.71 -3.42
CA PHE A 213 28.67 -12.26 -3.42
C PHE A 213 27.33 -11.91 -4.08
N LEU A 214 26.33 -12.78 -3.90
CA LEU A 214 24.96 -12.57 -4.40
C LEU A 214 24.45 -11.19 -3.97
N THR A 215 23.98 -10.41 -4.94
CA THR A 215 23.58 -9.01 -4.78
C THR A 215 22.37 -8.74 -5.67
N ALA A 216 21.29 -8.22 -5.11
CA ALA A 216 20.12 -7.81 -5.87
C ALA A 216 20.34 -6.41 -6.49
N VAL A 217 20.00 -6.26 -7.77
CA VAL A 217 19.88 -4.95 -8.45
C VAL A 217 18.53 -4.93 -9.16
N GLY A 218 17.55 -4.23 -8.57
CA GLY A 218 16.14 -4.38 -8.95
C GLY A 218 15.69 -5.85 -8.87
N ASN A 219 15.11 -6.35 -9.95
CA ASN A 219 14.64 -7.74 -10.06
C ASN A 219 15.71 -8.72 -10.58
N THR A 220 16.97 -8.29 -10.77
CA THR A 220 18.05 -9.16 -11.25
C THR A 220 19.00 -9.51 -10.10
N LEU A 221 19.32 -10.79 -9.94
CA LEU A 221 20.41 -11.24 -9.08
C LEU A 221 21.73 -11.14 -9.85
N PHE A 222 22.75 -10.54 -9.24
CA PHE A 222 24.13 -10.56 -9.70
C PHE A 222 25.01 -11.33 -8.72
N PHE A 223 25.98 -12.09 -9.24
CA PHE A 223 26.87 -12.92 -8.43
C PHE A 223 28.16 -13.24 -9.19
N ARG A 224 29.20 -13.66 -8.47
CA ARG A 224 30.36 -14.34 -9.06
C ARG A 224 30.06 -15.82 -9.21
N SER A 225 30.44 -16.44 -10.33
CA SER A 225 30.38 -17.91 -10.51
C SER A 225 31.39 -18.36 -11.58
N LEU A 226 31.66 -19.67 -11.67
CA LEU A 226 32.52 -20.28 -12.69
C LEU A 226 31.82 -21.41 -13.44
N ASP A 227 31.97 -21.46 -14.76
CA ASP A 227 31.41 -22.51 -15.64
C ASP A 227 32.42 -23.61 -16.01
N GLY A 228 33.67 -23.48 -15.54
CA GLY A 228 34.77 -24.39 -15.87
C GLY A 228 35.50 -24.05 -17.18
N VAL A 229 35.09 -22.99 -17.89
CA VAL A 229 35.69 -22.52 -19.14
C VAL A 229 36.31 -21.13 -18.97
N ASN A 230 35.53 -20.18 -18.45
CA ASN A 230 35.86 -18.75 -18.37
C ASN A 230 36.41 -18.31 -16.99
N GLY A 231 36.74 -19.26 -16.12
CA GLY A 231 37.16 -18.96 -14.74
C GLY A 231 36.03 -18.38 -13.89
N GLN A 232 36.38 -17.68 -12.80
CA GLN A 232 35.39 -16.99 -11.94
C GLN A 232 35.08 -15.58 -12.48
N GLU A 233 33.86 -15.39 -12.97
CA GLU A 233 33.41 -14.19 -13.69
C GLU A 233 32.08 -13.63 -13.14
N LEU A 234 31.58 -12.53 -13.74
CA LEU A 234 30.30 -11.92 -13.35
C LEU A 234 29.13 -12.61 -14.04
N TRP A 235 28.20 -13.13 -13.24
CA TRP A 235 26.96 -13.78 -13.68
C TRP A 235 25.75 -13.01 -13.21
N LYS A 236 24.63 -13.19 -13.91
CA LYS A 236 23.31 -12.71 -13.50
C LYS A 236 22.26 -13.82 -13.59
N SER A 237 21.14 -13.65 -12.88
CA SER A 237 19.97 -14.53 -12.95
C SER A 237 18.66 -13.74 -12.77
N ASP A 238 17.63 -14.17 -13.48
CA ASP A 238 16.22 -13.80 -13.28
C ASP A 238 15.43 -14.86 -12.49
N GLY A 239 16.09 -15.91 -11.99
CA GLY A 239 15.47 -17.07 -11.37
C GLY A 239 15.17 -18.25 -12.30
N THR A 240 15.57 -18.18 -13.57
CA THR A 240 15.43 -19.29 -14.54
C THR A 240 16.79 -19.79 -15.03
N ALA A 241 16.87 -21.05 -15.48
CA ALA A 241 18.09 -21.60 -16.07
C ALA A 241 18.51 -20.87 -17.37
N ALA A 242 17.54 -20.30 -18.10
CA ALA A 242 17.76 -19.57 -19.35
C ALA A 242 18.29 -18.16 -19.10
N GLY A 243 17.72 -17.42 -18.14
CA GLY A 243 18.19 -16.10 -17.73
C GLY A 243 19.40 -16.12 -16.80
N THR A 244 19.83 -17.29 -16.33
CA THR A 244 21.08 -17.46 -15.57
C THR A 244 22.26 -17.57 -16.51
N VAL A 245 22.96 -16.44 -16.73
CA VAL A 245 23.98 -16.29 -17.77
C VAL A 245 25.20 -15.51 -17.29
N LEU A 246 26.34 -15.82 -17.89
CA LEU A 246 27.55 -14.99 -17.85
C LEU A 246 27.20 -13.60 -18.39
N VAL A 247 27.47 -12.55 -17.61
CA VAL A 247 27.26 -11.16 -18.05
C VAL A 247 28.37 -10.75 -18.99
N LYS A 248 29.62 -11.09 -18.62
CA LYS A 248 30.83 -10.83 -19.40
C LYS A 248 31.94 -11.75 -18.92
N ASP A 249 32.66 -12.35 -19.86
CA ASP A 249 34.01 -12.84 -19.66
C ASP A 249 34.95 -11.63 -19.59
N ILE A 250 35.23 -11.13 -18.37
CA ILE A 250 36.07 -9.94 -18.18
C ILE A 250 37.54 -10.29 -18.40
N ARG A 251 37.96 -11.52 -18.05
CA ARG A 251 39.32 -12.02 -18.26
C ARG A 251 39.34 -13.37 -18.99
N PRO A 252 39.44 -13.34 -20.32
CA PRO A 252 39.35 -14.55 -21.14
C PRO A 252 40.24 -15.73 -20.72
N GLY A 253 39.60 -16.89 -20.66
CA GLY A 253 40.20 -18.18 -20.32
C GLY A 253 40.04 -18.57 -18.84
N SER A 254 40.72 -19.65 -18.43
CA SER A 254 40.51 -20.27 -17.11
C SER A 254 40.99 -19.42 -15.91
N GLY A 255 41.59 -18.25 -16.15
CA GLY A 255 42.10 -17.36 -15.12
C GLY A 255 41.00 -16.64 -14.35
N GLY A 256 39.95 -16.14 -15.03
CA GLY A 256 38.85 -15.39 -14.46
C GLY A 256 39.22 -14.04 -13.80
N SER A 257 38.24 -13.15 -13.73
CA SER A 257 38.37 -11.80 -13.20
C SER A 257 38.12 -11.69 -11.69
N TYR A 258 37.62 -12.77 -11.07
CA TYR A 258 37.24 -12.90 -9.66
C TYR A 258 36.44 -11.70 -9.08
N PRO A 259 35.22 -11.41 -9.60
CA PRO A 259 34.36 -10.37 -9.06
C PRO A 259 34.15 -10.48 -7.53
N ARG A 260 34.37 -9.39 -6.80
CA ARG A 260 34.16 -9.31 -5.35
C ARG A 260 33.58 -7.96 -4.94
N TYR A 261 33.02 -7.93 -3.73
CA TYR A 261 32.39 -6.74 -3.13
C TYR A 261 31.26 -6.15 -3.99
N LEU A 262 30.50 -7.01 -4.67
CA LEU A 262 29.33 -6.64 -5.46
C LEU A 262 28.40 -5.77 -4.60
N THR A 263 28.09 -4.58 -5.10
CA THR A 263 27.38 -3.53 -4.37
C THR A 263 26.46 -2.81 -5.35
N ALA A 264 25.16 -2.77 -5.04
CA ALA A 264 24.19 -2.00 -5.82
C ALA A 264 24.27 -0.51 -5.45
N ALA A 265 24.35 0.37 -6.45
CA ALA A 265 24.13 1.81 -6.29
C ALA A 265 23.10 2.26 -7.35
N GLY A 266 21.86 2.48 -6.92
CA GLY A 266 20.72 2.58 -7.83
C GLY A 266 20.59 1.33 -8.70
N ASN A 267 20.48 1.52 -10.02
CA ASN A 267 20.36 0.43 -11.00
C ASN A 267 21.72 -0.07 -11.53
N THR A 268 22.85 0.41 -10.99
CA THR A 268 24.20 -0.01 -11.42
C THR A 268 24.82 -0.92 -10.38
N LEU A 269 25.36 -2.06 -10.82
CA LEU A 269 26.21 -2.90 -9.98
C LEU A 269 27.64 -2.36 -10.03
N PHE A 270 28.26 -2.19 -8.87
CA PHE A 270 29.69 -1.91 -8.71
C PHE A 270 30.41 -3.07 -8.04
N PHE A 271 31.64 -3.36 -8.48
CA PHE A 271 32.43 -4.48 -7.97
C PHE A 271 33.92 -4.31 -8.28
N ARG A 272 34.76 -5.12 -7.63
CA ARG A 272 36.18 -5.30 -7.96
C ARG A 272 36.35 -6.45 -8.94
N ALA A 273 37.07 -6.26 -10.05
CA ALA A 273 37.44 -7.33 -10.98
C ALA A 273 38.78 -7.04 -11.69
N ASN A 274 39.35 -8.06 -12.34
CA ASN A 274 40.65 -8.00 -13.01
C ASN A 274 40.59 -8.60 -14.42
N ASP A 275 40.83 -7.79 -15.45
CA ASP A 275 40.81 -8.20 -16.87
C ASP A 275 42.12 -8.86 -17.36
N GLY A 276 43.09 -9.05 -16.47
CA GLY A 276 44.42 -9.57 -16.78
C GLY A 276 45.42 -8.52 -17.25
N VAL A 277 45.01 -7.26 -17.41
CA VAL A 277 45.84 -6.14 -17.89
C VAL A 277 46.01 -5.08 -16.80
N ASN A 278 44.91 -4.61 -16.23
CA ASN A 278 44.85 -3.46 -15.32
C ASN A 278 44.86 -3.86 -13.83
N GLY A 279 45.19 -5.12 -13.50
CA GLY A 279 45.09 -5.59 -12.13
C GLY A 279 43.64 -5.62 -11.61
N TYR A 280 43.45 -5.53 -10.30
CA TYR A 280 42.12 -5.60 -9.67
C TYR A 280 41.55 -4.21 -9.34
N GLU A 281 40.62 -3.76 -10.17
CA GLU A 281 40.16 -2.37 -10.21
C GLU A 281 38.64 -2.22 -10.03
N LEU A 282 38.14 -0.98 -10.08
CA LEU A 282 36.71 -0.68 -10.01
C LEU A 282 36.02 -0.94 -11.35
N TRP A 283 35.08 -1.86 -11.34
CA TRP A 283 34.20 -2.19 -12.46
C TRP A 283 32.75 -1.84 -12.13
N LYS A 284 31.97 -1.61 -13.19
CA LYS A 284 30.51 -1.48 -13.12
C LYS A 284 29.82 -2.39 -14.12
N SER A 285 28.53 -2.66 -13.91
CA SER A 285 27.66 -3.37 -14.85
C SER A 285 26.22 -2.86 -14.77
N ASP A 286 25.55 -2.84 -15.92
CA ASP A 286 24.10 -2.66 -16.08
C ASP A 286 23.36 -3.98 -16.33
N GLY A 287 24.07 -5.12 -16.28
CA GLY A 287 23.55 -6.44 -16.66
C GLY A 287 23.82 -6.86 -18.10
N THR A 288 24.56 -6.08 -18.88
CA THR A 288 24.97 -6.41 -20.26
C THR A 288 26.49 -6.51 -20.40
N ALA A 289 26.98 -7.27 -21.38
CA ALA A 289 28.41 -7.34 -21.69
C ALA A 289 29.00 -5.99 -22.14
N ALA A 290 28.17 -5.13 -22.75
CA ALA A 290 28.56 -3.81 -23.23
C ALA A 290 28.67 -2.78 -22.08
N GLY A 291 27.70 -2.76 -21.17
CA GLY A 291 27.72 -1.90 -19.98
C GLY A 291 28.59 -2.44 -18.84
N THR A 292 29.11 -3.66 -18.94
CA THR A 292 30.09 -4.21 -18.00
C THR A 292 31.50 -3.73 -18.36
N VAL A 293 31.96 -2.68 -17.68
CA VAL A 293 33.18 -1.95 -18.03
C VAL A 293 34.02 -1.59 -16.81
N LEU A 294 35.33 -1.50 -17.02
CA LEU A 294 36.26 -0.83 -16.11
C LEU A 294 35.79 0.62 -15.95
N VAL A 295 35.57 1.06 -14.71
CA VAL A 295 35.20 2.45 -14.40
C VAL A 295 36.44 3.32 -14.45
N LYS A 296 37.53 2.85 -13.82
CA LYS A 296 38.84 3.49 -13.79
C LYS A 296 39.89 2.46 -13.42
N ASP A 297 41.00 2.47 -14.16
CA ASP A 297 42.27 1.96 -13.67
C ASP A 297 42.80 2.95 -12.63
N ILE A 298 42.60 2.65 -11.33
CA ILE A 298 42.99 3.53 -10.23
C ILE A 298 44.50 3.43 -10.00
N ARG A 299 45.09 2.25 -10.22
CA ARG A 299 46.52 1.97 -10.08
C ARG A 299 47.13 1.51 -11.40
N PRO A 300 47.65 2.44 -12.23
CA PRO A 300 48.10 2.14 -13.58
C PRO A 300 49.00 0.91 -13.73
N GLY A 301 48.54 -0.05 -14.53
CA GLY A 301 49.29 -1.27 -14.90
C GLY A 301 48.75 -2.55 -14.25
N SER A 302 49.58 -3.58 -14.16
CA SER A 302 49.12 -4.93 -13.76
C SER A 302 48.92 -5.12 -12.24
N GLY A 303 49.16 -4.09 -11.43
CA GLY A 303 49.01 -4.13 -9.98
C GLY A 303 47.68 -3.50 -9.59
N GLY A 304 46.82 -4.24 -8.86
CA GLY A 304 45.50 -3.71 -8.48
C GLY A 304 45.51 -2.71 -7.32
N SER A 305 44.47 -1.90 -7.27
CA SER A 305 44.21 -0.85 -6.28
C SER A 305 43.66 -1.35 -4.95
N ASN A 306 43.75 -2.65 -4.66
CA ASN A 306 43.25 -3.29 -3.43
C ASN A 306 41.80 -2.95 -3.03
N LEU A 307 40.97 -2.63 -4.03
CA LEU A 307 39.61 -2.14 -3.89
C LEU A 307 38.76 -2.95 -2.87
N ARG A 308 38.20 -2.28 -1.85
CA ARG A 308 37.42 -2.92 -0.78
C ARG A 308 36.42 -1.94 -0.12
N ASN A 309 35.55 -2.46 0.75
CA ASN A 309 34.56 -1.68 1.53
C ASN A 309 33.56 -0.86 0.68
N LEU A 310 33.21 -1.35 -0.51
CA LEU A 310 32.24 -0.68 -1.39
C LEU A 310 30.93 -0.41 -0.65
N THR A 311 30.54 0.86 -0.62
CA THR A 311 29.39 1.38 0.12
C THR A 311 28.67 2.39 -0.75
N ALA A 312 27.43 2.09 -1.13
CA ALA A 312 26.61 3.01 -1.92
C ALA A 312 26.01 4.11 -1.04
N VAL A 313 26.02 5.35 -1.54
CA VAL A 313 25.46 6.54 -0.91
C VAL A 313 24.63 7.28 -1.97
N GLY A 314 23.36 6.92 -2.06
CA GLY A 314 22.54 7.25 -3.22
C GLY A 314 23.14 6.63 -4.48
N ASN A 315 23.47 7.47 -5.47
CA ASN A 315 24.16 7.07 -6.70
C ASN A 315 25.71 7.16 -6.61
N THR A 316 26.29 7.66 -5.51
CA THR A 316 27.75 7.74 -5.34
C THR A 316 28.26 6.51 -4.60
N LEU A 317 29.20 5.78 -5.19
CA LEU A 317 29.91 4.70 -4.51
C LEU A 317 31.10 5.28 -3.74
N TYR A 318 31.27 4.89 -2.47
CA TYR A 318 32.48 5.16 -1.68
C TYR A 318 33.17 3.84 -1.34
N PHE A 319 34.50 3.83 -1.32
CA PHE A 319 35.30 2.63 -1.16
C PHE A 319 36.74 2.95 -0.77
N THR A 320 37.49 1.93 -0.38
CA THR A 320 38.93 2.02 -0.13
C THR A 320 39.69 1.59 -1.38
N ALA A 321 40.70 2.37 -1.82
CA ALA A 321 41.59 2.00 -2.92
C ALA A 321 42.98 2.65 -2.82
N ASP A 322 43.98 2.04 -3.45
CA ASP A 322 45.37 2.49 -3.57
C ASP A 322 45.70 2.80 -5.03
N ASP A 323 46.18 4.01 -5.35
CA ASP A 323 46.61 4.40 -6.69
C ASP A 323 48.10 4.14 -6.96
N GLY A 324 48.81 3.55 -5.99
CA GLY A 324 50.25 3.32 -6.02
C GLY A 324 51.09 4.54 -5.64
N VAL A 325 50.47 5.68 -5.28
CA VAL A 325 51.14 6.92 -4.87
C VAL A 325 50.77 7.28 -3.43
N ASN A 326 49.49 7.29 -3.10
CA ASN A 326 48.94 7.73 -1.81
C ASN A 326 48.62 6.55 -0.86
N GLY A 327 48.87 5.31 -1.29
CA GLY A 327 48.48 4.12 -0.53
C GLY A 327 46.96 3.94 -0.45
N GLU A 328 46.51 2.99 0.37
CA GLU A 328 45.08 2.68 0.51
C GLU A 328 44.32 3.80 1.23
N GLU A 329 43.56 4.59 0.47
CA GLU A 329 42.85 5.80 0.93
C GLU A 329 41.34 5.73 0.65
N LEU A 330 40.59 6.79 0.99
CA LEU A 330 39.14 6.87 0.74
C LEU A 330 38.88 7.45 -0.66
N TRP A 331 38.14 6.71 -1.47
CA TRP A 331 37.76 7.08 -2.82
C TRP A 331 36.25 7.14 -2.97
N LYS A 332 35.80 7.88 -3.99
CA LYS A 332 34.42 7.90 -4.45
C LYS A 332 34.33 7.72 -5.96
N SER A 333 33.16 7.31 -6.45
CA SER A 333 32.84 7.21 -7.87
C SER A 333 31.35 7.51 -8.12
N ASP A 334 31.07 8.21 -9.21
CA ASP A 334 29.73 8.34 -9.82
C ASP A 334 29.46 7.30 -10.92
N GLY A 335 30.38 6.34 -11.12
CA GLY A 335 30.36 5.40 -12.22
C GLY A 335 31.08 5.86 -13.49
N THR A 336 31.81 6.98 -13.46
CA THR A 336 32.68 7.43 -14.56
C THR A 336 34.15 7.48 -14.15
N ALA A 337 35.06 7.40 -15.11
CA ALA A 337 36.50 7.56 -14.84
C ALA A 337 36.84 8.95 -14.25
N ALA A 338 36.12 9.99 -14.70
CA ALA A 338 36.33 11.37 -14.26
C ALA A 338 35.81 11.62 -12.84
N GLY A 339 34.64 11.09 -12.49
CA GLY A 339 34.07 11.16 -11.14
C GLY A 339 34.66 10.15 -10.17
N THR A 340 35.51 9.22 -10.63
CA THR A 340 36.25 8.29 -9.77
C THR A 340 37.53 8.94 -9.25
N VAL A 341 37.44 9.49 -8.04
CA VAL A 341 38.47 10.34 -7.45
C VAL A 341 38.74 10.00 -5.99
N LEU A 342 39.98 10.23 -5.57
CA LEU A 342 40.38 10.29 -4.17
C LEU A 342 39.52 11.35 -3.46
N VAL A 343 38.89 10.98 -2.34
CA VAL A 343 38.11 11.92 -1.52
C VAL A 343 39.06 12.85 -0.78
N LYS A 344 40.10 12.26 -0.17
CA LYS A 344 41.20 12.95 0.49
C LYS A 344 42.35 11.95 0.68
N ASP A 345 43.58 12.43 0.48
CA ASP A 345 44.78 11.79 1.03
C ASP A 345 44.80 12.06 2.56
N ILE A 346 44.40 11.07 3.36
CA ILE A 346 44.30 11.20 4.82
C ILE A 346 45.66 10.95 5.46
N ARG A 347 46.49 10.05 4.92
CA ARG A 347 47.87 9.79 5.36
C ARG A 347 48.87 10.08 4.23
N PRO A 348 49.42 11.31 4.17
CA PRO A 348 50.27 11.74 3.07
C PRO A 348 51.41 10.80 2.69
N GLY A 349 51.44 10.43 1.40
CA GLY A 349 52.43 9.56 0.79
C GLY A 349 52.03 8.07 0.80
N SER A 350 52.96 7.18 0.46
CA SER A 350 52.66 5.77 0.15
C SER A 350 52.27 4.89 1.34
N GLY A 351 51.94 5.47 2.51
CA GLY A 351 51.58 4.74 3.71
C GLY A 351 50.11 4.28 3.73
N GLY A 352 49.21 5.12 3.20
CA GLY A 352 47.77 4.89 3.14
C GLY A 352 47.07 4.87 4.50
N SER A 353 45.95 5.57 4.61
CA SER A 353 45.15 5.63 5.84
C SER A 353 44.33 4.37 6.12
N ASN A 354 44.32 3.43 5.17
CA ASN A 354 43.62 2.15 5.26
C ASN A 354 42.13 2.29 5.70
N PRO A 355 41.26 3.07 5.03
CA PRO A 355 39.85 3.19 5.42
C PRO A 355 39.14 1.84 5.52
N GLN A 356 38.33 1.66 6.56
CA GLN A 356 37.53 0.46 6.83
C GLN A 356 36.18 0.83 7.46
N ASN A 357 35.26 -0.13 7.54
CA ASN A 357 33.95 0.02 8.20
C ASN A 357 33.10 1.20 7.68
N LEU A 358 33.14 1.43 6.35
CA LEU A 358 32.36 2.47 5.70
C LEU A 358 30.86 2.28 5.99
N ARG A 359 30.20 3.29 6.55
CA ARG A 359 28.79 3.26 6.94
C ARG A 359 28.12 4.62 6.80
N VAL A 360 27.04 4.68 6.03
CA VAL A 360 26.20 5.88 5.91
C VAL A 360 25.28 6.01 7.12
N VAL A 361 25.19 7.23 7.67
CA VAL A 361 24.13 7.66 8.58
C VAL A 361 23.68 9.07 8.17
N GLY A 362 22.45 9.20 7.67
CA GLY A 362 21.96 10.46 7.10
C GLY A 362 22.79 10.90 5.88
N SER A 363 23.22 12.16 5.86
CA SER A 363 24.11 12.74 4.84
C SER A 363 25.60 12.71 5.25
N THR A 364 26.01 11.69 6.00
CA THR A 364 27.39 11.51 6.46
C THR A 364 27.83 10.06 6.29
N LEU A 365 28.99 9.86 5.65
CA LEU A 365 29.68 8.57 5.62
C LEU A 365 30.72 8.53 6.73
N TYR A 366 30.57 7.59 7.65
CA TYR A 366 31.53 7.28 8.70
C TYR A 366 32.43 6.13 8.27
N PHE A 367 33.70 6.12 8.71
CA PHE A 367 34.69 5.08 8.41
C PHE A 367 35.86 5.17 9.39
N THR A 368 36.66 4.11 9.55
CA THR A 368 37.89 4.17 10.37
C THR A 368 39.15 4.23 9.52
N ALA A 369 40.10 5.10 9.83
CA ALA A 369 41.33 5.34 9.06
C ALA A 369 42.47 5.89 9.95
N ASP A 370 43.72 5.74 9.53
CA ASP A 370 44.96 6.11 10.25
C ASP A 370 45.74 7.18 9.49
N ASP A 371 45.78 8.42 9.96
CA ASP A 371 46.54 9.51 9.33
C ASP A 371 48.07 9.43 9.53
N GLY A 372 48.56 8.39 10.22
CA GLY A 372 49.97 8.19 10.55
C GLY A 372 50.48 9.03 11.72
N VAL A 373 49.62 9.82 12.37
CA VAL A 373 49.93 10.66 13.53
C VAL A 373 49.11 10.23 14.75
N ASN A 374 47.80 10.06 14.57
CA ASN A 374 46.83 9.77 15.62
C ASN A 374 46.44 8.28 15.69
N GLY A 375 46.95 7.45 14.75
CA GLY A 375 46.56 6.05 14.64
C GLY A 375 45.17 5.91 14.02
N ARG A 376 44.60 4.69 14.07
CA ARG A 376 43.30 4.42 13.46
C ARG A 376 42.14 4.98 14.28
N GLU A 377 41.61 6.11 13.85
CA GLU A 377 40.47 6.80 14.44
C GLU A 377 39.18 6.68 13.60
N LEU A 378 38.07 7.25 14.10
CA LEU A 378 36.79 7.36 13.38
C LEU A 378 36.74 8.69 12.61
N TRP A 379 36.56 8.60 11.30
CA TRP A 379 36.46 9.71 10.37
C TRP A 379 35.04 9.83 9.82
N ALA A 380 34.70 11.02 9.34
CA ALA A 380 33.42 11.32 8.73
C ALA A 380 33.61 12.23 7.51
N VAL A 381 32.85 11.98 6.44
CA VAL A 381 32.74 12.90 5.30
C VAL A 381 31.27 13.14 4.99
N SER A 382 30.89 14.40 4.81
CA SER A 382 29.54 14.75 4.36
C SER A 382 29.31 14.23 2.95
N THR A 383 28.19 13.56 2.75
CA THR A 383 27.75 13.03 1.46
C THR A 383 26.59 13.87 0.92
N PRO A 384 26.31 13.84 -0.40
CA PRO A 384 25.12 14.49 -0.94
C PRO A 384 23.88 13.99 -0.22
N ALA A 385 22.99 14.91 0.15
CA ALA A 385 21.70 14.58 0.75
C ALA A 385 20.94 13.61 -0.19
N ILE A 386 20.43 12.50 0.35
CA ILE A 386 19.74 11.47 -0.44
C ILE A 386 18.24 11.80 -0.47
N PRO A 387 17.55 11.75 -1.63
CA PRO A 387 16.11 11.96 -1.67
C PRO A 387 15.38 10.91 -0.84
N THR A 388 14.39 11.31 -0.03
CA THR A 388 13.50 10.39 0.68
C THR A 388 12.10 10.44 0.09
N LEU A 389 11.42 9.29 0.05
CA LEU A 389 10.05 9.14 -0.48
C LEU A 389 9.11 8.57 0.59
N ALA A 390 7.95 9.20 0.76
CA ALA A 390 6.90 8.75 1.66
C ALA A 390 5.53 8.88 0.99
N ILE A 391 4.68 7.85 1.11
CA ILE A 391 3.27 7.92 0.70
C ILE A 391 2.37 8.23 1.90
N ALA A 392 1.33 9.03 1.69
CA ALA A 392 0.24 9.26 2.64
C ALA A 392 -1.12 9.24 1.92
N ALA A 393 -2.14 8.70 2.57
CA ALA A 393 -3.53 8.85 2.13
C ALA A 393 -3.96 10.31 2.27
N THR A 394 -4.59 10.88 1.23
CA THR A 394 -5.08 12.27 1.25
C THR A 394 -6.58 12.38 1.04
N SER A 395 -7.17 11.53 0.19
CA SER A 395 -8.62 11.35 0.08
C SER A 395 -8.88 9.91 -0.33
N ALA A 396 -8.75 9.00 0.64
CA ALA A 396 -8.72 7.55 0.41
C ALA A 396 -9.68 6.76 1.30
N SER A 397 -10.56 7.41 2.06
CA SER A 397 -11.71 6.78 2.70
C SER A 397 -12.96 7.52 2.24
N GLN A 398 -13.71 6.89 1.35
CA GLN A 398 -14.89 7.44 0.68
C GLN A 398 -15.83 6.28 0.36
N THR A 399 -17.09 6.56 0.07
CA THR A 399 -17.96 5.56 -0.57
C THR A 399 -17.62 5.39 -2.06
N GLU A 400 -18.12 4.39 -2.78
CA GLU A 400 -17.87 4.27 -4.24
C GLU A 400 -18.97 4.89 -5.09
N GLY A 401 -20.23 4.73 -4.68
CA GLY A 401 -21.43 5.24 -5.33
C GLY A 401 -21.92 4.40 -6.49
N ASN A 402 -23.23 4.48 -6.73
CA ASN A 402 -24.03 3.61 -7.61
C ASN A 402 -23.52 3.37 -9.06
N SER A 403 -22.59 4.16 -9.58
CA SER A 403 -22.04 3.99 -10.95
C SER A 403 -20.78 4.80 -11.22
N GLY A 404 -20.05 4.41 -12.28
CA GLY A 404 -18.94 5.18 -12.81
C GLY A 404 -17.63 4.89 -12.08
N SER A 405 -16.89 5.92 -11.68
CA SER A 405 -15.66 5.70 -10.89
C SER A 405 -15.29 6.89 -10.02
N LYS A 406 -14.83 6.62 -8.80
CA LYS A 406 -14.42 7.63 -7.82
C LYS A 406 -12.92 7.65 -7.61
N ALA A 407 -12.35 8.85 -7.49
CA ALA A 407 -10.91 9.06 -7.39
C ALA A 407 -10.42 9.02 -5.94
N PHE A 408 -9.77 7.92 -5.56
CA PHE A 408 -9.06 7.76 -4.30
C PHE A 408 -7.62 8.27 -4.46
N THR A 409 -7.22 9.25 -3.65
CA THR A 409 -5.93 9.95 -3.83
C THR A 409 -4.95 9.71 -2.69
N PHE A 410 -3.70 9.48 -3.09
CA PHE A 410 -2.55 9.30 -2.21
C PHE A 410 -1.43 10.24 -2.64
N THR A 411 -0.89 11.03 -1.71
CA THR A 411 0.23 11.92 -2.01
C THR A 411 1.55 11.23 -1.70
N VAL A 412 2.41 11.14 -2.71
CA VAL A 412 3.83 10.77 -2.55
C VAL A 412 4.64 12.04 -2.39
N THR A 413 5.34 12.17 -1.27
CA THR A 413 6.21 13.31 -0.95
C THR A 413 7.67 12.92 -1.16
N ARG A 414 8.44 13.80 -1.81
CA ARG A 414 9.89 13.76 -2.00
C ARG A 414 10.55 14.84 -1.15
N ALA A 415 11.46 14.45 -0.26
CA ALA A 415 12.16 15.36 0.64
C ALA A 415 13.68 15.19 0.59
N VAL A 416 14.39 16.03 1.37
CA VAL A 416 15.85 16.01 1.64
C VAL A 416 16.76 16.35 0.44
N ASN A 417 16.42 15.93 -0.78
CA ASN A 417 17.09 16.40 -2.01
C ASN A 417 16.15 16.34 -3.23
N THR A 418 15.90 17.51 -3.86
CA THR A 418 15.08 17.66 -5.07
C THR A 418 15.89 17.90 -6.35
N THR A 419 17.23 17.88 -6.28
CA THR A 419 18.09 17.96 -7.47
C THR A 419 18.02 16.66 -8.27
N GLY A 420 17.81 16.78 -9.59
CA GLY A 420 17.62 15.62 -10.48
C GLY A 420 16.24 14.95 -10.34
N THR A 421 16.06 13.86 -11.09
CA THR A 421 14.79 13.10 -11.15
C THR A 421 14.78 11.91 -10.18
N ASN A 422 13.60 11.47 -9.75
CA ASN A 422 13.41 10.19 -9.04
C ASN A 422 12.12 9.54 -9.49
N ASN A 423 12.14 8.24 -9.77
CA ASN A 423 10.95 7.45 -10.05
C ASN A 423 10.72 6.44 -8.92
N VAL A 424 9.46 6.07 -8.68
CA VAL A 424 9.07 5.02 -7.75
C VAL A 424 7.84 4.28 -8.28
N ASN A 425 7.87 2.96 -8.23
CA ASN A 425 6.74 2.13 -8.65
C ASN A 425 5.71 2.08 -7.52
N TRP A 426 4.44 1.91 -7.86
CA TRP A 426 3.36 1.67 -6.90
C TRP A 426 2.42 0.58 -7.38
N ALA A 427 1.80 -0.15 -6.46
CA ALA A 427 0.77 -1.15 -6.73
C ALA A 427 -0.26 -1.21 -5.60
N VAL A 428 -1.50 -1.55 -5.95
CA VAL A 428 -2.62 -1.80 -5.05
C VAL A 428 -2.71 -3.29 -4.72
N THR A 429 -3.04 -3.60 -3.47
CA THR A 429 -3.43 -4.95 -3.02
C THR A 429 -4.56 -4.86 -2.01
N GLY A 430 -5.58 -5.71 -2.12
CA GLY A 430 -6.60 -5.90 -1.08
C GLY A 430 -6.00 -6.27 0.27
N THR A 431 -6.60 -5.76 1.36
CA THR A 431 -6.10 -5.91 2.74
C THR A 431 -7.25 -5.90 3.76
N GLY A 432 -6.99 -6.38 4.99
CA GLY A 432 -8.00 -6.37 6.05
C GLY A 432 -8.89 -7.61 6.07
N THR A 433 -10.09 -7.48 6.63
CA THR A 433 -11.08 -8.57 6.74
C THR A 433 -11.91 -8.74 5.47
N ASN A 434 -12.24 -7.63 4.82
CA ASN A 434 -12.90 -7.55 3.51
C ASN A 434 -11.88 -6.88 2.57
N PRO A 435 -11.09 -7.67 1.81
CA PRO A 435 -10.01 -7.14 0.99
C PRO A 435 -10.48 -6.88 -0.44
N ALA A 436 -10.49 -5.60 -0.83
CA ALA A 436 -10.81 -5.17 -2.18
C ALA A 436 -10.03 -5.98 -3.23
N ASN A 437 -10.77 -6.47 -4.21
CA ASN A 437 -10.31 -7.42 -5.20
C ASN A 437 -10.02 -6.70 -6.54
N ALA A 438 -10.38 -7.27 -7.68
CA ALA A 438 -10.11 -6.69 -8.99
C ALA A 438 -11.35 -6.03 -9.62
N THR A 439 -12.57 -6.40 -9.22
CA THR A 439 -13.84 -5.90 -9.78
C THR A 439 -14.09 -4.43 -9.46
N ASP A 440 -13.81 -4.07 -8.21
CA ASP A 440 -13.98 -2.79 -7.53
C ASP A 440 -12.97 -1.71 -8.01
N PHE A 441 -12.19 -2.02 -9.06
CA PHE A 441 -11.31 -1.06 -9.73
C PHE A 441 -11.56 -1.02 -11.23
N VAL A 442 -11.48 0.19 -11.80
CA VAL A 442 -11.70 0.44 -13.23
C VAL A 442 -10.82 -0.46 -14.10
N GLY A 443 -11.47 -1.32 -14.89
CA GLY A 443 -10.81 -2.25 -15.81
C GLY A 443 -10.69 -3.69 -15.29
N GLY A 444 -11.23 -4.02 -14.10
CA GLY A 444 -11.24 -5.40 -13.60
C GLY A 444 -9.86 -5.90 -13.17
N VAL A 445 -8.97 -4.99 -12.73
CA VAL A 445 -7.58 -5.29 -12.36
C VAL A 445 -7.10 -4.41 -11.21
N LEU A 446 -6.30 -4.97 -10.30
CA LEU A 446 -5.63 -4.22 -9.23
C LEU A 446 -4.69 -3.14 -9.81
N PRO A 447 -4.91 -1.84 -9.52
CA PRO A 447 -4.14 -0.76 -10.16
C PRO A 447 -2.65 -0.74 -9.76
N SER A 448 -1.79 -0.35 -10.71
CA SER A 448 -0.36 -0.13 -10.47
C SER A 448 0.23 0.87 -11.47
N GLY A 449 1.42 1.40 -11.18
CA GLY A 449 2.08 2.36 -12.06
C GLY A 449 3.42 2.87 -11.55
N VAL A 450 3.86 4.01 -12.10
CA VAL A 450 5.13 4.67 -11.74
C VAL A 450 4.87 6.15 -11.51
N VAL A 451 5.29 6.65 -10.34
CA VAL A 451 5.37 8.09 -10.05
C VAL A 451 6.77 8.57 -10.45
N SER A 452 6.84 9.65 -11.23
CA SER A 452 8.10 10.25 -11.68
C SER A 452 8.19 11.71 -11.22
N PHE A 453 9.21 12.04 -10.44
CA PHE A 453 9.53 13.40 -10.00
C PHE A 453 10.57 14.03 -10.93
N ALA A 454 10.26 15.21 -11.46
CA ALA A 454 11.23 16.09 -12.11
C ALA A 454 12.13 16.79 -11.08
N THR A 455 13.14 17.52 -11.56
CA THR A 455 13.98 18.38 -10.70
C THR A 455 13.11 19.44 -10.02
N GLY A 456 13.29 19.61 -8.71
CA GLY A 456 12.57 20.58 -7.89
C GLY A 456 11.21 20.10 -7.35
N GLU A 457 10.61 19.05 -7.92
CA GLU A 457 9.29 18.57 -7.47
C GLU A 457 9.37 17.86 -6.11
N THR A 458 8.51 18.27 -5.19
CA THR A 458 8.42 17.76 -3.81
C THR A 458 7.21 16.88 -3.54
N SER A 459 6.19 16.87 -4.41
CA SER A 459 5.03 15.98 -4.28
C SER A 459 4.46 15.55 -5.63
N LYS A 460 3.80 14.38 -5.63
CA LYS A 460 2.98 13.85 -6.71
C LYS A 460 1.76 13.15 -6.13
N VAL A 461 0.68 13.09 -6.89
CA VAL A 461 -0.54 12.34 -6.51
C VAL A 461 -0.60 11.04 -7.30
N ILE A 462 -0.84 9.94 -6.60
CA ILE A 462 -1.36 8.69 -7.16
C ILE A 462 -2.87 8.76 -7.06
N THR A 463 -3.56 8.50 -8.17
CA THR A 463 -5.01 8.34 -8.21
C THR A 463 -5.33 6.87 -8.48
N VAL A 464 -6.10 6.27 -7.59
CA VAL A 464 -6.72 4.95 -7.74
C VAL A 464 -8.20 5.19 -8.04
N ASN A 465 -8.68 4.72 -9.18
CA ASN A 465 -10.08 4.86 -9.54
C ASN A 465 -10.82 3.59 -9.11
N VAL A 466 -11.60 3.71 -8.04
CA VAL A 466 -12.55 2.69 -7.60
C VAL A 466 -13.75 2.73 -8.54
N LEU A 467 -14.25 1.56 -8.96
CA LEU A 467 -15.43 1.43 -9.81
C LEU A 467 -16.67 1.52 -8.92
N GLY A 468 -17.66 2.32 -9.30
CA GLY A 468 -18.93 2.37 -8.58
C GLY A 468 -19.95 1.41 -9.21
N ASP A 469 -20.64 0.63 -8.39
CA ASP A 469 -21.81 -0.18 -8.79
C ASP A 469 -22.86 -0.23 -7.66
N THR A 470 -23.76 -1.23 -7.66
CA THR A 470 -24.91 -1.33 -6.73
C THR A 470 -24.96 -2.69 -6.01
N THR A 471 -23.81 -3.35 -5.86
CA THR A 471 -23.68 -4.65 -5.22
C THR A 471 -23.44 -4.45 -3.73
N VAL A 472 -24.35 -4.92 -2.88
CA VAL A 472 -24.17 -4.81 -1.42
C VAL A 472 -22.94 -5.59 -0.96
N GLU A 473 -21.90 -4.84 -0.61
CA GLU A 473 -20.64 -5.34 -0.06
C GLU A 473 -20.42 -4.79 1.35
N LEU A 474 -19.35 -5.22 2.03
CA LEU A 474 -18.97 -4.66 3.33
C LEU A 474 -17.81 -3.70 3.11
N ASN A 475 -17.65 -2.67 3.96
CA ASN A 475 -16.52 -1.75 3.84
C ASN A 475 -15.19 -2.51 3.65
N GLU A 476 -14.56 -2.26 2.51
CA GLU A 476 -13.37 -2.95 2.04
C GLU A 476 -12.12 -2.11 2.23
N ASN A 477 -10.97 -2.76 2.32
CA ASN A 477 -9.69 -2.04 2.42
C ASN A 477 -8.69 -2.51 1.37
N PHE A 478 -7.93 -1.55 0.84
CA PHE A 478 -6.78 -1.81 -0.02
C PHE A 478 -5.56 -1.01 0.46
N THR A 479 -4.37 -1.45 0.07
CA THR A 479 -3.12 -0.78 0.41
C THR A 479 -2.33 -0.46 -0.85
N VAL A 480 -1.95 0.81 -1.02
CA VAL A 480 -1.01 1.26 -2.05
C VAL A 480 0.41 1.12 -1.49
N THR A 481 1.25 0.34 -2.17
CA THR A 481 2.63 0.07 -1.77
C THR A 481 3.64 0.65 -2.77
N LEU A 482 4.53 1.52 -2.29
CA LEU A 482 5.69 2.03 -3.03
C LEU A 482 6.82 0.98 -3.08
N SER A 483 7.48 0.88 -4.23
CA SER A 483 8.63 -0.01 -4.43
C SER A 483 9.60 0.53 -5.49
N ASN A 484 10.80 -0.06 -5.58
CA ASN A 484 11.75 0.18 -6.69
C ASN A 484 12.10 1.67 -6.92
N ALA A 485 12.33 2.42 -5.83
CA ALA A 485 12.76 3.82 -5.92
C ALA A 485 14.12 3.94 -6.65
N THR A 486 14.19 4.83 -7.63
CA THR A 486 15.37 5.01 -8.50
C THR A 486 16.24 6.19 -8.05
N ASN A 487 17.43 6.30 -8.65
CA ASN A 487 18.43 7.35 -8.35
C ASN A 487 18.79 7.45 -6.86
N GLY A 488 18.87 6.29 -6.21
CA GLY A 488 19.33 6.15 -4.83
C GLY A 488 18.34 6.64 -3.77
N ALA A 489 17.10 6.98 -4.13
CA ALA A 489 16.12 7.46 -3.16
C ALA A 489 15.68 6.36 -2.17
N THR A 490 15.54 6.74 -0.90
CA THR A 490 15.09 5.82 0.16
C THR A 490 13.61 6.00 0.41
N ILE A 491 12.84 4.91 0.33
CA ILE A 491 11.43 4.90 0.76
C ILE A 491 11.40 4.85 2.29
N THR A 492 10.96 5.94 2.93
CA THR A 492 10.83 6.04 4.41
C THR A 492 9.44 5.64 4.90
N THR A 493 8.42 5.77 4.05
CA THR A 493 7.06 5.28 4.31
C THR A 493 6.55 4.61 3.06
N ALA A 494 6.44 3.28 3.08
CA ALA A 494 6.19 2.48 1.89
C ALA A 494 4.71 2.25 1.58
N THR A 495 3.81 2.38 2.55
CA THR A 495 2.41 1.96 2.40
C THR A 495 1.43 3.01 2.89
N ALA A 496 0.31 3.17 2.19
CA ALA A 496 -0.87 3.89 2.67
C ALA A 496 -2.14 3.09 2.33
N THR A 497 -3.11 3.10 3.24
CA THR A 497 -4.37 2.34 3.12
C THR A 497 -5.49 3.23 2.59
N GLY A 498 -6.33 2.67 1.73
CA GLY A 498 -7.64 3.21 1.38
C GLY A 498 -8.76 2.29 1.86
N THR A 499 -9.93 2.87 2.11
CA THR A 499 -11.14 2.20 2.59
C THR A 499 -12.30 2.56 1.68
N ILE A 500 -12.82 1.58 0.96
CA ILE A 500 -14.09 1.71 0.23
C ILE A 500 -15.19 1.52 1.27
N ASN A 501 -16.07 2.50 1.40
CA ASN A 501 -17.19 2.43 2.34
C ASN A 501 -18.46 2.09 1.57
N ASN A 502 -19.18 1.06 1.98
CA ASN A 502 -20.39 0.63 1.29
C ASN A 502 -21.48 1.72 1.38
N ASP A 503 -22.01 2.16 0.23
CA ASP A 503 -23.24 2.95 0.07
C ASP A 503 -24.45 2.13 -0.46
N ASP A 504 -24.34 0.81 -0.54
CA ASP A 504 -25.43 -0.07 -0.97
C ASP A 504 -26.15 -0.77 0.21
N PHE A 505 -27.48 -0.75 0.20
CA PHE A 505 -28.32 -1.25 1.28
C PHE A 505 -29.38 -2.23 0.75
N ILE A 506 -29.43 -3.42 1.36
CA ILE A 506 -30.52 -4.39 1.19
C ILE A 506 -31.16 -4.71 2.53
N SER A 507 -32.49 -4.76 2.53
CA SER A 507 -33.31 -4.97 3.72
C SER A 507 -33.60 -6.44 4.02
N THR A 508 -34.53 -6.69 4.96
CA THR A 508 -35.11 -8.01 5.19
C THR A 508 -36.48 -8.14 4.51
N SER A 509 -37.10 -9.33 4.55
CA SER A 509 -38.48 -9.51 4.06
C SER A 509 -39.54 -9.10 5.10
N GLY A 510 -39.37 -7.92 5.70
CA GLY A 510 -40.28 -7.34 6.68
C GLY A 510 -40.24 -5.83 6.61
N SER A 511 -41.17 -5.15 7.29
CA SER A 511 -41.24 -3.69 7.28
C SER A 511 -40.02 -3.05 7.96
N ASP A 512 -39.16 -2.44 7.15
CA ASP A 512 -37.86 -1.93 7.53
C ASP A 512 -37.72 -0.41 7.26
N THR A 513 -36.57 0.17 7.62
CA THR A 513 -36.27 1.59 7.34
C THR A 513 -34.83 1.72 6.87
N LEU A 514 -34.67 2.01 5.57
CA LEU A 514 -33.40 2.19 4.90
C LEU A 514 -33.05 3.69 4.95
N VAL A 515 -31.88 4.00 5.51
CA VAL A 515 -31.39 5.37 5.66
C VAL A 515 -30.08 5.48 4.90
N GLY A 516 -30.12 6.16 3.75
CA GLY A 516 -28.92 6.48 2.98
C GLY A 516 -27.89 7.28 3.79
N THR A 517 -26.67 7.34 3.27
CA THR A 517 -25.57 8.12 3.81
C THR A 517 -25.75 9.61 3.45
N SER A 518 -24.78 10.21 2.78
CA SER A 518 -24.87 11.56 2.20
C SER A 518 -24.20 11.62 0.83
N GLY A 519 -23.97 10.46 0.23
CA GLY A 519 -23.58 10.27 -1.17
C GLY A 519 -24.78 9.76 -1.94
N ALA A 520 -24.54 9.18 -3.11
CA ALA A 520 -25.58 8.47 -3.85
C ALA A 520 -25.63 7.03 -3.35
N ASP A 521 -26.68 6.65 -2.65
CA ASP A 521 -26.87 5.29 -2.10
C ASP A 521 -27.81 4.45 -2.98
N ALA A 522 -27.66 3.13 -3.03
CA ALA A 522 -28.69 2.23 -3.58
C ALA A 522 -29.41 1.51 -2.45
N MET A 523 -30.75 1.58 -2.40
CA MET A 523 -31.56 1.05 -1.31
C MET A 523 -32.61 0.09 -1.86
N THR A 524 -32.62 -1.17 -1.38
CA THR A 524 -33.53 -2.24 -1.81
C THR A 524 -34.31 -2.82 -0.62
N GLY A 525 -35.63 -2.66 -0.61
CA GLY A 525 -36.54 -3.04 0.47
C GLY A 525 -36.87 -4.54 0.53
N LEU A 526 -37.15 -5.15 -0.62
CA LEU A 526 -37.75 -6.50 -0.70
C LEU A 526 -39.20 -6.47 -0.20
N ALA A 527 -39.78 -7.63 0.13
CA ALA A 527 -41.13 -7.73 0.67
C ALA A 527 -41.25 -7.08 2.06
N GLY A 528 -42.03 -6.00 2.19
CA GLY A 528 -42.06 -5.19 3.39
C GLY A 528 -43.15 -4.13 3.38
N ASN A 529 -43.01 -3.13 4.24
CA ASN A 529 -43.75 -1.86 4.14
C ASN A 529 -42.69 -0.84 4.51
N ASP A 530 -41.84 -0.54 3.55
CA ASP A 530 -40.50 -0.04 3.81
C ASP A 530 -40.44 1.47 3.73
N THR A 531 -39.46 2.05 4.43
CA THR A 531 -39.26 3.49 4.50
C THR A 531 -37.85 3.85 4.07
N TYR A 532 -37.74 4.55 2.94
CA TYR A 532 -36.50 5.03 2.36
C TYR A 532 -36.25 6.48 2.73
N THR A 533 -35.08 6.79 3.29
CA THR A 533 -34.67 8.19 3.50
C THR A 533 -33.80 8.64 2.34
N VAL A 534 -34.32 9.55 1.51
CA VAL A 534 -33.61 10.12 0.36
C VAL A 534 -33.11 11.53 0.68
N ASN A 535 -31.82 11.77 0.43
CA ASN A 535 -31.18 13.05 0.69
C ASN A 535 -30.19 13.53 -0.39
N ASP A 536 -29.70 12.64 -1.26
CA ASP A 536 -28.92 13.02 -2.45
C ASP A 536 -29.72 12.76 -3.75
N ALA A 537 -29.39 13.50 -4.81
CA ALA A 537 -30.06 13.35 -6.10
C ALA A 537 -29.61 12.10 -6.88
N GLY A 538 -28.55 11.42 -6.42
CA GLY A 538 -28.10 10.13 -6.94
C GLY A 538 -28.68 8.90 -6.23
N ASP A 539 -29.46 9.09 -5.15
CA ASP A 539 -30.10 8.00 -4.40
C ASP A 539 -31.03 7.18 -5.30
N LEU A 540 -30.90 5.86 -5.22
CA LEU A 540 -31.67 4.91 -6.01
C LEU A 540 -32.52 4.02 -5.11
N VAL A 541 -33.84 4.20 -5.16
CA VAL A 541 -34.82 3.35 -4.46
C VAL A 541 -35.29 2.23 -5.37
N ILE A 542 -35.02 0.99 -4.99
CA ILE A 542 -35.27 -0.22 -5.78
C ILE A 542 -36.39 -1.03 -5.13
N GLU A 543 -37.57 -1.03 -5.75
CA GLU A 543 -38.73 -1.82 -5.32
C GLU A 543 -39.26 -2.76 -6.40
N ALA A 544 -39.87 -3.86 -5.98
CA ALA A 544 -40.51 -4.82 -6.86
C ALA A 544 -42.04 -4.87 -6.69
N LEU A 545 -42.72 -5.34 -7.73
CA LEU A 545 -44.17 -5.24 -7.84
C LEU A 545 -44.90 -6.16 -6.85
N ASN A 546 -45.76 -5.56 -6.02
CA ASN A 546 -46.54 -6.18 -4.93
C ASN A 546 -45.71 -6.62 -3.72
N GLU A 547 -44.57 -5.97 -3.44
CA GLU A 547 -43.74 -6.30 -2.28
C GLU A 547 -44.22 -5.63 -0.98
N GLY A 548 -44.90 -4.47 -1.05
CA GLY A 548 -45.93 -4.12 -0.06
C GLY A 548 -46.62 -2.77 -0.22
N THR A 549 -46.26 -1.79 0.62
CA THR A 549 -46.79 -0.42 0.55
C THR A 549 -45.78 0.54 1.16
N ASP A 550 -45.01 1.16 0.28
CA ASP A 550 -43.66 1.61 0.59
C ASP A 550 -43.56 3.14 0.53
N THR A 551 -42.63 3.73 1.27
CA THR A 551 -42.59 5.18 1.55
C THR A 551 -41.21 5.77 1.33
N VAL A 552 -41.10 6.74 0.42
CA VAL A 552 -39.93 7.62 0.36
C VAL A 552 -40.14 8.85 1.22
N GLN A 553 -39.21 9.08 2.15
CA GLN A 553 -39.05 10.32 2.91
C GLN A 553 -37.92 11.14 2.28
N ALA A 554 -38.26 12.12 1.45
CA ALA A 554 -37.29 12.91 0.69
C ALA A 554 -37.02 14.27 1.34
N SER A 555 -35.76 14.56 1.65
CA SER A 555 -35.32 15.90 2.09
C SER A 555 -35.01 16.87 0.95
N ILE A 556 -35.13 16.37 -0.30
CA ILE A 556 -34.95 17.08 -1.58
C ILE A 556 -36.22 16.95 -2.43
N SER A 557 -36.26 17.62 -3.59
CA SER A 557 -37.30 17.37 -4.59
C SER A 557 -37.12 15.97 -5.19
N TYR A 558 -38.18 15.18 -5.29
CA TYR A 558 -38.09 13.77 -5.66
C TYR A 558 -39.22 13.31 -6.59
N THR A 559 -38.93 12.31 -7.40
CA THR A 559 -39.90 11.58 -8.23
C THR A 559 -39.86 10.12 -7.82
N LEU A 560 -41.00 9.54 -7.46
CA LEU A 560 -41.07 8.14 -7.06
C LEU A 560 -40.57 7.22 -8.19
N THR A 561 -39.75 6.24 -7.82
CA THR A 561 -39.42 5.10 -8.67
C THR A 561 -40.64 4.17 -8.80
N ASP A 562 -40.65 3.31 -9.83
CA ASP A 562 -41.73 2.33 -10.00
C ASP A 562 -41.90 1.45 -8.74
N ASN A 563 -43.12 0.99 -8.49
CA ASN A 563 -43.52 0.14 -7.36
C ASN A 563 -43.53 0.81 -5.96
N VAL A 564 -43.21 2.11 -5.83
CA VAL A 564 -43.35 2.83 -4.54
C VAL A 564 -44.69 3.58 -4.47
N GLU A 565 -45.46 3.44 -3.38
CA GLU A 565 -46.76 4.10 -3.24
C GLU A 565 -46.70 5.51 -2.63
N ASN A 566 -45.84 5.76 -1.64
CA ASN A 566 -45.94 6.97 -0.81
C ASN A 566 -44.69 7.88 -0.93
N LEU A 567 -44.92 9.20 -0.98
CA LEU A 567 -43.89 10.23 -0.92
C LEU A 567 -44.19 11.22 0.21
N LEU A 568 -43.23 11.45 1.09
CA LEU A 568 -43.27 12.48 2.12
C LEU A 568 -42.07 13.41 1.97
N LEU A 569 -42.31 14.69 1.70
CA LEU A 569 -41.25 15.70 1.65
C LEU A 569 -40.92 16.16 3.08
N THR A 570 -39.71 15.87 3.55
CA THR A 570 -39.27 16.12 4.94
C THR A 570 -38.33 17.31 5.08
N GLY A 571 -37.76 17.81 3.97
CA GLY A 571 -36.89 18.99 3.97
C GLY A 571 -37.66 20.29 4.22
N THR A 572 -36.96 21.41 4.35
CA THR A 572 -37.55 22.73 4.69
C THR A 572 -37.60 23.73 3.53
N GLY A 573 -37.12 23.34 2.34
CA GLY A 573 -37.15 24.18 1.14
C GLY A 573 -38.47 24.09 0.36
N ASN A 574 -38.56 24.87 -0.72
CA ASN A 574 -39.61 24.74 -1.74
C ASN A 574 -39.31 23.49 -2.60
N LEU A 575 -39.69 22.32 -2.08
CA LEU A 575 -39.43 21.03 -2.71
C LEU A 575 -40.59 20.62 -3.62
N ASN A 576 -40.32 19.79 -4.62
CA ASN A 576 -41.34 19.27 -5.53
C ASN A 576 -41.45 17.76 -5.41
N GLY A 577 -42.66 17.23 -5.50
CA GLY A 577 -42.95 15.79 -5.45
C GLY A 577 -43.64 15.33 -6.73
N THR A 578 -43.18 14.24 -7.32
CA THR A 578 -43.85 13.60 -8.46
C THR A 578 -44.06 12.11 -8.18
N GLY A 579 -45.26 11.60 -8.49
CA GLY A 579 -45.60 10.18 -8.41
C GLY A 579 -45.10 9.36 -9.60
N ASN A 580 -45.59 8.14 -9.71
CA ASN A 580 -45.27 7.16 -10.74
C ASN A 580 -46.56 6.72 -11.48
N GLY A 581 -46.71 5.43 -11.79
CA GLY A 581 -47.90 4.86 -12.44
C GLY A 581 -48.91 4.20 -11.48
N LEU A 582 -48.76 4.39 -10.17
CA LEU A 582 -49.60 3.82 -9.12
C LEU A 582 -50.53 4.86 -8.52
N ASN A 583 -51.40 4.44 -7.58
CA ASN A 583 -52.24 5.34 -6.81
C ASN A 583 -51.43 5.93 -5.64
N ASN A 584 -50.67 7.00 -5.87
CA ASN A 584 -49.71 7.49 -4.91
C ASN A 584 -50.32 8.34 -3.79
N GLN A 585 -49.72 8.30 -2.59
CA GLN A 585 -49.96 9.29 -1.55
C GLN A 585 -48.75 10.23 -1.42
N ILE A 586 -48.90 11.47 -1.89
CA ILE A 586 -47.84 12.48 -1.89
C ILE A 586 -48.17 13.57 -0.85
N THR A 587 -47.24 13.80 0.06
CA THR A 587 -47.34 14.80 1.13
C THR A 587 -46.17 15.78 1.03
N GLY A 588 -46.48 17.05 0.86
CA GLY A 588 -45.54 18.16 0.86
C GLY A 588 -45.06 18.55 2.25
N ASN A 589 -44.43 19.72 2.35
CA ASN A 589 -43.76 20.21 3.55
C ASN A 589 -44.30 21.61 3.96
N GLY A 590 -43.46 22.43 4.60
CA GLY A 590 -43.81 23.80 4.99
C GLY A 590 -43.35 24.89 4.02
N GLY A 591 -42.88 24.52 2.83
CA GLY A 591 -42.48 25.42 1.74
C GLY A 591 -43.52 25.44 0.62
N ASN A 592 -43.24 26.20 -0.44
CA ASN A 592 -44.12 26.23 -1.61
C ASN A 592 -43.82 25.00 -2.49
N ASN A 593 -44.69 23.99 -2.48
CA ASN A 593 -44.47 22.74 -3.20
C ASN A 593 -45.17 22.69 -4.54
N SER A 594 -44.52 22.07 -5.54
CA SER A 594 -45.20 21.60 -6.75
C SER A 594 -45.38 20.09 -6.67
N LEU A 595 -46.64 19.63 -6.63
CA LEU A 595 -47.01 18.23 -6.45
C LEU A 595 -47.75 17.72 -7.70
N ASN A 596 -47.23 16.66 -8.32
CA ASN A 596 -47.80 16.02 -9.50
C ASN A 596 -48.05 14.54 -9.19
N GLY A 597 -49.29 14.07 -9.26
CA GLY A 597 -49.61 12.65 -9.08
C GLY A 597 -49.02 11.75 -10.18
N ALA A 598 -48.89 12.30 -11.39
CA ALA A 598 -48.61 11.59 -12.65
C ALA A 598 -49.80 10.72 -13.11
N ALA A 599 -49.75 9.40 -12.97
CA ALA A 599 -50.78 8.51 -13.49
C ALA A 599 -51.30 7.53 -12.43
N GLY A 600 -52.53 7.73 -11.97
CA GLY A 600 -53.15 6.87 -10.97
C GLY A 600 -54.48 7.41 -10.48
N ILE A 601 -54.79 7.10 -9.22
CA ILE A 601 -55.78 7.79 -8.40
C ILE A 601 -55.00 8.34 -7.20
N ASP A 602 -54.44 9.54 -7.38
CA ASP A 602 -53.46 10.06 -6.42
C ASP A 602 -54.11 10.82 -5.27
N THR A 603 -53.40 10.90 -4.15
CA THR A 603 -53.76 11.72 -2.99
C THR A 603 -52.64 12.71 -2.72
N LEU A 604 -52.91 14.00 -2.95
CA LEU A 604 -51.95 15.08 -2.81
C LEU A 604 -52.30 15.93 -1.56
N THR A 605 -51.30 16.18 -0.71
CA THR A 605 -51.39 17.03 0.48
C THR A 605 -50.29 18.08 0.38
N GLY A 606 -50.62 19.36 0.27
CA GLY A 606 -49.63 20.44 0.10
C GLY A 606 -48.80 20.70 1.36
N GLY A 607 -49.45 20.74 2.51
CA GLY A 607 -48.87 21.12 3.78
C GLY A 607 -49.17 22.58 4.13
N THR A 608 -48.14 23.42 4.25
CA THR A 608 -48.32 24.87 4.41
C THR A 608 -47.44 25.62 3.43
N GLY A 609 -48.02 26.42 2.55
CA GLY A 609 -47.23 27.16 1.59
C GLY A 609 -48.07 28.02 0.65
N THR A 610 -47.69 27.97 -0.62
CA THR A 610 -48.38 28.53 -1.77
C THR A 610 -48.17 27.49 -2.85
N ASP A 611 -48.98 26.44 -2.76
CA ASP A 611 -48.67 25.16 -3.40
C ASP A 611 -49.30 25.06 -4.78
N ILE A 612 -48.73 24.21 -5.64
CA ILE A 612 -49.18 23.98 -7.01
C ILE A 612 -49.45 22.49 -7.21
N PHE A 613 -50.73 22.14 -7.31
CA PHE A 613 -51.18 20.80 -7.62
C PHE A 613 -51.32 20.64 -9.14
N ILE A 614 -50.48 19.80 -9.74
CA ILE A 614 -50.40 19.58 -11.18
C ILE A 614 -51.26 18.37 -11.56
N PHE A 615 -52.11 18.54 -12.57
CA PHE A 615 -52.87 17.48 -13.21
C PHE A 615 -52.54 17.42 -14.70
N GLN A 616 -52.29 16.23 -15.25
CA GLN A 616 -51.92 16.06 -16.66
C GLN A 616 -53.08 15.53 -17.50
N PHE A 617 -53.47 16.28 -18.53
CA PHE A 617 -54.54 15.85 -19.43
C PHE A 617 -54.21 14.54 -20.14
N GLY A 618 -55.11 13.55 -20.01
CA GLY A 618 -54.98 12.21 -20.58
C GLY A 618 -54.57 11.13 -19.58
N GLN A 619 -54.08 11.52 -18.39
CA GLN A 619 -53.81 10.59 -17.28
C GLN A 619 -54.99 10.61 -16.29
N SER A 620 -55.37 11.78 -15.79
CA SER A 620 -56.56 11.92 -14.95
C SER A 620 -57.85 11.74 -15.79
N THR A 621 -58.61 10.67 -15.55
CA THR A 621 -59.89 10.37 -16.23
C THR A 621 -61.04 10.34 -15.22
N ALA A 622 -62.30 10.27 -15.66
CA ALA A 622 -63.43 10.11 -14.73
C ALA A 622 -63.39 8.82 -13.87
N ALA A 623 -62.53 7.84 -14.22
CA ALA A 623 -62.26 6.64 -13.43
C ALA A 623 -60.90 6.68 -12.70
N ALA A 624 -60.11 7.73 -12.92
CA ALA A 624 -58.76 7.95 -12.40
C ALA A 624 -58.65 9.43 -11.96
N LEU A 625 -59.27 9.76 -10.81
CA LEU A 625 -59.41 11.14 -10.33
C LEU A 625 -58.54 11.37 -9.09
N ASP A 626 -57.56 12.25 -9.23
CA ASP A 626 -56.65 12.62 -8.14
C ASP A 626 -57.32 13.58 -7.15
N ARG A 627 -56.87 13.54 -5.90
CA ARG A 627 -57.56 14.17 -4.76
C ARG A 627 -56.61 15.02 -3.94
N VAL A 628 -56.90 16.32 -3.88
CA VAL A 628 -56.23 17.25 -2.95
C VAL A 628 -56.94 17.25 -1.58
N THR A 629 -56.17 17.28 -0.49
CA THR A 629 -56.68 17.10 0.88
C THR A 629 -56.77 18.38 1.72
N ASP A 630 -55.98 19.41 1.42
CA ASP A 630 -55.73 20.56 2.29
C ASP A 630 -55.70 21.93 1.59
N PHE A 631 -56.08 22.00 0.32
CA PHE A 631 -56.06 23.20 -0.55
C PHE A 631 -56.49 24.50 0.15
N ALA A 632 -55.55 25.44 0.29
CA ALA A 632 -55.73 26.75 0.91
C ALA A 632 -56.12 27.84 -0.12
N ILE A 633 -57.35 28.35 0.01
CA ILE A 633 -57.91 29.35 -0.92
C ILE A 633 -57.14 30.67 -0.83
N GLY A 634 -56.58 31.11 -1.95
CA GLY A 634 -55.89 32.40 -2.10
C GLY A 634 -54.37 32.33 -1.97
N THR A 635 -53.82 31.19 -1.56
CA THR A 635 -52.40 30.85 -1.69
C THR A 635 -52.21 29.82 -2.79
N ASP A 636 -52.94 28.71 -2.72
CA ASP A 636 -52.65 27.53 -3.52
C ASP A 636 -53.26 27.62 -4.92
N LYS A 637 -52.73 26.79 -5.81
CA LYS A 637 -53.07 26.77 -7.24
C LYS A 637 -53.24 25.35 -7.74
N ILE A 638 -54.08 25.21 -8.75
CA ILE A 638 -54.19 24.01 -9.57
C ILE A 638 -53.62 24.37 -10.95
N ASP A 639 -52.69 23.58 -11.45
CA ASP A 639 -52.14 23.70 -12.81
C ASP A 639 -52.58 22.50 -13.65
N LEU A 640 -52.90 22.75 -14.92
CA LEU A 640 -53.45 21.77 -15.85
C LEU A 640 -52.56 21.68 -17.10
N LEU A 641 -51.65 20.73 -17.11
CA LEU A 641 -50.67 20.60 -18.19
C LEU A 641 -51.20 19.72 -19.33
N SER A 642 -51.11 20.21 -20.57
CA SER A 642 -51.41 19.44 -21.77
C SER A 642 -50.27 18.48 -22.10
N GLN A 643 -50.57 17.20 -22.34
CA GLN A 643 -49.62 16.30 -23.00
C GLN A 643 -49.36 16.80 -24.45
N ALA A 644 -48.10 16.68 -24.90
CA ALA A 644 -47.54 17.44 -26.02
C ALA A 644 -48.43 17.56 -27.28
N GLY A 645 -48.82 18.79 -27.61
CA GLY A 645 -49.40 19.15 -28.92
C GLY A 645 -50.92 18.98 -29.07
N ALA A 646 -51.63 18.47 -28.07
CA ALA A 646 -53.10 18.41 -28.09
C ALA A 646 -53.73 19.75 -27.66
N ALA A 647 -54.70 20.25 -28.44
CA ALA A 647 -55.47 21.42 -28.04
C ALA A 647 -56.36 21.08 -26.82
N ILE A 648 -56.22 21.86 -25.74
CA ILE A 648 -57.08 21.73 -24.55
C ILE A 648 -58.50 22.17 -24.92
N ASN A 649 -59.41 21.22 -25.10
CA ASN A 649 -60.82 21.49 -24.81
C ASN A 649 -60.92 21.68 -23.30
N ALA A 650 -61.39 22.85 -22.85
CA ALA A 650 -61.46 23.19 -21.44
C ALA A 650 -62.12 22.06 -20.63
N PRO A 651 -61.64 21.78 -19.39
CA PRO A 651 -62.24 20.73 -18.57
C PRO A 651 -63.73 21.03 -18.42
N LEU A 652 -64.56 20.04 -18.71
CA LEU A 652 -66.02 20.17 -18.65
C LEU A 652 -66.52 20.35 -17.19
N ALA A 653 -65.61 20.52 -16.21
CA ALA A 653 -65.84 20.11 -14.83
C ALA A 653 -64.84 20.62 -13.71
N PHE A 654 -65.31 21.28 -12.58
CA PHE A 654 -64.83 21.60 -11.18
C PHE A 654 -65.83 21.60 -9.89
N THR A 655 -66.59 20.51 -9.55
CA THR A 655 -67.57 20.06 -8.49
C THR A 655 -66.93 19.54 -7.20
N ARG A 656 -67.09 20.36 -6.17
CA ARG A 656 -66.96 20.07 -4.74
C ARG A 656 -67.49 18.68 -4.30
N ALA A 657 -66.70 17.95 -3.50
CA ALA A 657 -67.17 16.75 -2.81
C ALA A 657 -68.35 17.05 -1.87
N ALA A 658 -69.24 16.07 -1.66
CA ALA A 658 -70.50 16.26 -0.92
C ALA A 658 -70.33 16.66 0.57
N ASP A 659 -69.12 16.54 1.13
CA ASP A 659 -68.75 16.77 2.53
C ASP A 659 -68.02 18.10 2.80
N SER A 660 -67.78 18.93 1.79
CA SER A 660 -67.04 20.20 1.94
C SER A 660 -67.85 21.35 2.57
N THR A 661 -67.21 22.05 3.52
CA THR A 661 -67.77 23.22 4.23
C THR A 661 -67.41 24.57 3.60
N THR A 662 -66.55 24.62 2.58
CA THR A 662 -66.14 25.89 1.93
C THR A 662 -67.19 26.38 0.94
N THR A 663 -67.74 27.57 1.22
CA THR A 663 -68.90 28.13 0.52
C THR A 663 -68.56 28.91 -0.76
N ASN A 664 -67.29 29.26 -0.99
CA ASN A 664 -66.84 30.07 -2.14
C ASN A 664 -65.69 29.39 -2.92
N ILE A 665 -66.03 28.43 -3.78
CA ILE A 665 -65.10 27.88 -4.79
C ILE A 665 -64.96 28.82 -6.00
N ASN A 666 -65.94 29.70 -6.24
CA ASN A 666 -66.00 30.59 -7.41
C ASN A 666 -64.89 31.69 -7.47
N THR A 667 -64.00 31.75 -6.48
CA THR A 667 -62.87 32.70 -6.42
C THR A 667 -61.50 32.01 -6.54
N ILE A 668 -61.44 30.70 -6.77
CA ILE A 668 -60.21 29.88 -6.74
C ILE A 668 -59.33 30.07 -7.99
N VAL A 669 -59.71 30.94 -8.93
CA VAL A 669 -59.12 30.95 -10.28
C VAL A 669 -58.67 32.35 -10.72
N THR A 670 -57.37 32.63 -10.55
CA THR A 670 -56.63 33.57 -11.39
C THR A 670 -55.80 32.77 -12.39
N ASN A 671 -56.39 32.53 -13.57
CA ASN A 671 -55.84 31.64 -14.59
C ASN A 671 -54.47 32.12 -15.11
N VAL A 672 -53.48 31.23 -15.03
CA VAL A 672 -52.40 31.14 -16.01
C VAL A 672 -52.50 29.75 -16.62
N PHE A 673 -53.27 29.64 -17.71
CA PHE A 673 -53.15 28.47 -18.59
C PHE A 673 -51.96 28.71 -19.49
N THR A 674 -50.94 27.86 -19.42
CA THR A 674 -49.80 27.86 -20.34
C THR A 674 -49.89 26.63 -21.23
N ASP A 675 -49.98 26.85 -22.54
CA ASP A 675 -49.83 25.75 -23.50
C ASP A 675 -48.36 25.28 -23.58
N ALA A 676 -48.11 24.19 -24.30
CA ALA A 676 -46.76 23.66 -24.51
C ALA A 676 -45.77 24.60 -25.23
N ASN A 677 -46.20 25.79 -25.68
CA ASN A 677 -45.37 26.83 -26.27
C ASN A 677 -45.11 28.02 -25.32
N GLY A 678 -45.63 27.97 -24.09
CA GLY A 678 -45.57 29.07 -23.14
C GLY A 678 -46.56 30.21 -23.45
N ALA A 679 -47.54 29.99 -24.33
CA ALA A 679 -48.56 30.99 -24.62
C ALA A 679 -49.58 31.04 -23.47
N THR A 680 -49.71 32.21 -22.85
CA THR A 680 -50.67 32.47 -21.77
C THR A 680 -52.07 32.66 -22.35
N ALA A 681 -52.95 31.66 -22.19
CA ALA A 681 -54.36 31.84 -22.55
C ALA A 681 -55.05 32.70 -21.49
N GLY A 682 -55.23 33.99 -21.81
CA GLY A 682 -55.73 34.99 -20.87
C GLY A 682 -57.14 34.70 -20.35
N ASN A 683 -57.40 35.10 -19.10
CA ASN A 683 -58.65 35.01 -18.33
C ASN A 683 -59.93 34.80 -19.18
N GLN A 684 -60.31 33.54 -19.38
CA GLN A 684 -61.69 33.16 -19.66
C GLN A 684 -62.38 32.88 -18.32
N ALA A 685 -63.55 33.49 -18.11
CA ALA A 685 -64.37 33.21 -16.94
C ALA A 685 -64.98 31.81 -17.07
N LEU A 686 -64.75 30.94 -16.08
CA LEU A 686 -65.38 29.61 -16.04
C LEU A 686 -66.88 29.77 -15.77
N GLY A 687 -67.69 29.18 -16.66
CA GLY A 687 -69.15 29.20 -16.57
C GLY A 687 -69.69 28.39 -15.39
N THR A 688 -70.93 28.69 -14.97
CA THR A 688 -71.48 28.35 -13.65
C THR A 688 -71.88 26.87 -13.39
N ASN A 689 -71.27 25.83 -14.00
CA ASN A 689 -71.62 24.40 -13.76
C ASN A 689 -70.49 23.40 -14.18
N SER A 690 -69.84 22.60 -13.28
CA SER A 690 -68.65 21.73 -13.60
C SER A 690 -68.09 20.84 -12.38
N ALA A 691 -67.42 19.59 -12.47
CA ALA A 691 -66.61 18.55 -11.59
C ALA A 691 -65.01 18.56 -11.10
N VAL A 692 -64.56 18.78 -9.78
CA VAL A 692 -63.19 18.82 -9.07
C VAL A 692 -63.33 18.46 -7.58
N LEU A 693 -62.61 17.44 -7.11
CA LEU A 693 -62.90 16.79 -5.82
C LEU A 693 -61.87 17.10 -4.71
N VAL A 694 -62.17 18.07 -3.83
CA VAL A 694 -61.43 18.31 -2.56
C VAL A 694 -62.22 17.72 -1.39
N ARG A 695 -61.57 16.94 -0.51
CA ARG A 695 -62.23 16.23 0.61
C ARG A 695 -61.68 16.63 1.99
N VAL A 696 -62.56 17.06 2.90
CA VAL A 696 -62.27 17.25 4.33
C VAL A 696 -63.31 16.47 5.15
N ALA A 697 -62.90 15.79 6.22
CA ALA A 697 -63.67 14.68 6.80
C ALA A 697 -64.78 15.07 7.82
N ASN A 698 -66.00 14.56 7.61
CA ASN A 698 -66.74 13.66 8.54
C ASN A 698 -68.29 13.66 8.34
N THR A 699 -68.84 12.44 8.26
CA THR A 699 -70.27 12.03 8.29
C THR A 699 -71.11 12.14 7.00
N THR A 700 -72.33 11.59 7.05
CA THR A 700 -72.77 10.57 6.07
C THR A 700 -74.00 10.94 5.24
N THR A 701 -73.81 11.40 3.99
CA THR A 701 -74.76 11.15 2.89
C THR A 701 -74.16 11.37 1.50
N THR A 702 -74.56 10.54 0.53
CA THR A 702 -74.05 10.55 -0.87
C THR A 702 -75.11 11.07 -1.83
N TYR A 703 -74.81 12.08 -2.66
CA TYR A 703 -75.58 12.38 -3.89
C TYR A 703 -74.70 12.99 -5.00
N LEU A 704 -74.53 12.20 -6.07
CA LEU A 704 -74.02 12.52 -7.42
C LEU A 704 -72.72 13.35 -7.52
#